data_AF-A0A7Z1DTY5-F1
#
_entry.id   AF-A0A7Z1DTY5-F1
#
_cell.length_a   1.000
_cell.length_b   1.000
_cell.length_c   1.000
_cell.angle_alpha   90.00
_cell.angle_beta   90.00
_cell.angle_gamma   90.00
#
_symmetry.space_group_name_H-M   'P 1'
#
loop_
_entity.id
_entity.type
_entity.pdbx_description
1 polymer ?
#
loop_
_entity_poly.entity_id
_entity_poly.type
_entity_poly.pdbx_seq_one_letter_code
_entity_poly.pdbx_strand_id
1 'polypeptide(L)'
;MKQFKILALIPAMLLAACGGDSDTQTIKEKTTPGAMVYSFPMDGQNDVSPKADIVLRFSHAVVDDEATLAEKISVEADGATVDFNVKMVDGGKSVKLEPKTALKPGSGYTVTFTEPLTAEGGRTIATPNAVGADGVQFYTRAAFSQVAELGATSNKFGVAWQVPANGSAFQAMNFSTFRLAMTQPVHPEWEQMGGSISLLDRNGEAVPATVLVKGNRITVDPCLTDDPLMCGTKEDILTSGETYTLKLNNLPSLNGKRFSEEYAFTPRDTSPTVVVQQITVDSGLAQGATESDATRSILNDQIINGVTLNSVLQGVAGPSQQTGALFAELGYAPAFNSDEAIPLRIPKGSVLTSTSLDVLVGGKVPVTVATREGQPVGPLQTTGEIKVTMLSDASGYLSPNPYTDSVDAPSLVTLYMDVSMNTQEAQPNAALSQDLMGVELRGIALVKDGVLTIDAIGMVEPNLLGQEYTDSTIAFHLQAPVDENSPLDAYQDYLDNELDNTGPSLVSWMPGDSDAIPATRQSMQRPGDPVILFFDEPLDPASIENNVSLTATSADTSAAVDFAFDLDGTALALNPAGGLKHGTTYDISVNGVTDLAGNPVSLTRSFTMEDLGENSDNVNSRSPIALTTYPGFPCVTTGVDLNANPPTHGQCLDAAPGGPRGQQLPITTLPEDRPIVVVFSQSMNLDSINDQTFVVEKVTGSDTPVGEGEIVAGRLEKNNQRIRFYPDQPWSKEDGVFYRYTMKSQQDGSCSDGVICAEGDNGLALQTDLLVDPEDVGGPDMAIYFRGTDAVSTVFTPLRNLPVRDTNSNYEIDCDDPEGLSCLEPFNHGAPGENGEYMPSANAAKLALRDDARLLGGDSGIIPARIGCDANGDDCPMNKFIYQTYGLNTEVIGPAIDEETGKEGIRVLLYPTMLATTSASVYLTPLGEQATGPQILRMTYAAPEDRADDNPLGLVEGMIIEGENGQPTFKTEAALTLDAPNLHLPIEGLLQHNLYSYPFTLDLEGDIVFFDDGRMQIEQRNVAPRIPADITVSVTVDAPVISDFLNFLKDPEESLREFACALDFLNVLDFCDSTTESVPAGDIEIPLFIPENGVYLNFISNPVKDLPAQYEQQTAQ
;
A
#
# COMPACT_ATOMS: atom_id res chain seq x y z
N MET A 1 78.90 53.75 20.41
CA MET A 1 79.67 53.34 19.21
C MET A 1 78.76 52.44 18.39
N LYS A 2 77.96 52.97 17.46
CA LYS A 2 78.24 53.50 16.10
C LYS A 2 77.89 52.45 15.02
N GLN A 3 76.58 52.36 14.76
CA GLN A 3 75.92 52.55 13.46
C GLN A 3 76.65 52.21 12.13
N PHE A 4 75.96 51.37 11.35
CA PHE A 4 75.39 51.61 9.99
C PHE A 4 75.94 50.87 8.75
N LYS A 5 74.95 50.41 7.95
CA LYS A 5 74.83 50.19 6.48
C LYS A 5 75.19 48.81 5.92
N ILE A 6 74.25 48.02 5.38
CA ILE A 6 73.40 48.08 4.15
C ILE A 6 74.07 47.38 2.94
N LEU A 7 73.46 46.25 2.55
CA LEU A 7 73.00 45.80 1.22
C LEU A 7 73.94 45.76 -0.01
N ALA A 8 73.82 44.64 -0.75
CA ALA A 8 73.63 44.50 -2.21
C ALA A 8 74.71 43.74 -3.05
N LEU A 9 74.24 42.60 -3.60
CA LEU A 9 74.38 42.04 -4.97
C LEU A 9 75.72 42.08 -5.76
N ILE A 10 76.24 40.86 -6.04
CA ILE A 10 76.43 40.17 -7.35
C ILE A 10 76.59 41.07 -8.61
N PRO A 11 77.60 40.89 -9.51
CA PRO A 11 77.54 39.95 -10.66
C PRO A 11 78.86 39.18 -10.94
N ALA A 12 78.84 37.87 -11.14
CA ALA A 12 78.37 37.11 -12.32
C ALA A 12 79.40 37.07 -13.48
N MET A 13 79.85 35.82 -13.72
CA MET A 13 80.26 35.23 -15.01
C MET A 13 81.59 35.68 -15.63
N LEU A 14 82.54 34.73 -15.74
CA LEU A 14 82.74 33.97 -16.99
C LEU A 14 83.90 32.94 -16.87
N LEU A 15 83.58 31.72 -17.34
CA LEU A 15 84.44 30.74 -18.05
C LEU A 15 85.46 29.91 -17.23
N ALA A 16 85.16 28.63 -16.95
CA ALA A 16 85.34 27.42 -17.81
C ALA A 16 86.71 26.73 -17.55
N ALA A 17 86.88 25.42 -17.38
CA ALA A 17 86.06 24.23 -17.55
C ALA A 17 86.73 23.01 -16.84
N CYS A 18 85.95 22.04 -16.38
CA CYS A 18 86.03 20.60 -16.71
C CYS A 18 85.15 19.79 -15.73
N GLY A 19 84.19 19.03 -16.28
CA GLY A 19 83.03 18.50 -15.55
C GLY A 19 83.23 17.19 -14.80
N GLY A 20 82.20 16.83 -14.03
CA GLY A 20 82.01 15.53 -13.39
C GLY A 20 80.97 15.60 -12.26
N ASP A 21 79.78 15.07 -12.52
CA ASP A 21 78.62 14.87 -11.63
C ASP A 21 77.84 16.07 -11.08
N SER A 22 76.68 16.30 -11.69
CA SER A 22 75.58 17.08 -11.15
C SER A 22 74.70 16.19 -10.25
N ASP A 23 75.11 16.03 -8.99
CA ASP A 23 74.16 15.67 -7.93
C ASP A 23 73.25 16.88 -7.70
N THR A 24 72.15 16.91 -8.46
CA THR A 24 70.96 17.64 -8.05
C THR A 24 70.48 16.97 -6.77
N GLN A 25 70.78 17.58 -5.62
CA GLN A 25 70.06 17.26 -4.39
C GLN A 25 68.60 17.68 -4.59
N THR A 26 67.82 16.76 -5.16
CA THR A 26 66.37 16.78 -5.08
C THR A 26 66.05 16.57 -3.60
N ILE A 27 65.57 17.63 -2.95
CA ILE A 27 64.78 17.45 -1.73
C ILE A 27 63.58 16.64 -2.17
N LYS A 28 63.62 15.32 -2.00
CA LYS A 28 62.42 14.49 -2.03
C LYS A 28 61.60 14.94 -0.83
N GLU A 29 60.70 15.88 -1.07
CA GLU A 29 59.63 16.20 -0.14
C GLU A 29 58.97 14.87 0.22
N LYS A 30 58.89 14.58 1.52
CA LYS A 30 58.39 13.29 2.00
C LYS A 30 56.89 13.28 1.70
N THR A 31 56.48 12.60 0.62
CA THR A 31 55.07 12.51 0.23
C THR A 31 54.29 11.88 1.39
N THR A 32 53.39 12.65 2.02
CA THR A 32 52.46 12.11 3.01
C THR A 32 51.52 11.12 2.32
N PRO A 33 51.24 9.94 2.92
CA PRO A 33 50.23 9.03 2.41
C PRO A 33 48.88 9.74 2.26
N GLY A 34 48.07 9.30 1.30
CA GLY A 34 46.68 9.72 1.26
C GLY A 34 45.91 9.02 2.36
N ALA A 35 44.85 9.67 2.84
CA ALA A 35 43.91 9.09 3.80
C ALA A 35 42.47 9.20 3.28
N MET A 36 41.63 8.27 3.73
CA MET A 36 40.17 8.46 3.70
C MET A 36 39.81 9.57 4.70
N VAL A 37 38.79 10.35 4.37
CA VAL A 37 38.32 11.47 5.19
C VAL A 37 36.83 11.39 5.48
N TYR A 38 36.10 10.53 4.78
CA TYR A 38 34.67 10.33 4.99
C TYR A 38 34.23 9.01 4.36
N SER A 39 33.24 8.36 4.97
CA SER A 39 32.49 7.28 4.35
C SER A 39 31.00 7.41 4.64
N PHE A 40 30.19 6.88 3.73
CA PHE A 40 28.79 6.56 3.95
C PHE A 40 28.55 5.13 3.48
N PRO A 41 27.95 4.25 4.29
CA PRO A 41 27.77 4.42 5.72
C PRO A 41 29.08 4.75 6.46
N MET A 42 28.96 5.42 7.60
CA MET A 42 30.11 5.71 8.48
C MET A 42 30.56 4.43 9.20
N ASP A 43 31.84 4.35 9.56
CA ASP A 43 32.37 3.22 10.32
C ASP A 43 31.69 3.12 11.70
N GLY A 44 31.09 1.96 11.98
CA GLY A 44 30.23 1.67 13.13
C GLY A 44 28.76 2.09 12.98
N GLN A 45 28.32 2.60 11.82
CA GLN A 45 26.93 3.02 11.62
C GLN A 45 25.99 1.80 11.65
N ASN A 46 24.94 1.90 12.46
CA ASN A 46 23.86 0.92 12.48
C ASN A 46 22.73 1.37 11.58
N ASP A 47 21.83 0.44 11.29
CA ASP A 47 20.49 0.76 10.81
C ASP A 47 20.46 1.51 9.46
N VAL A 48 21.46 1.21 8.64
CA VAL A 48 21.59 1.67 7.26
C VAL A 48 20.49 1.07 6.39
N SER A 49 19.91 1.86 5.48
CA SER A 49 18.97 1.34 4.48
C SER A 49 19.60 0.19 3.67
N PRO A 50 18.89 -0.94 3.46
CA PRO A 50 19.37 -1.99 2.57
C PRO A 50 19.52 -1.53 1.10
N LYS A 51 18.92 -0.40 0.73
CA LYS A 51 19.03 0.21 -0.61
C LYS A 51 20.15 1.26 -0.73
N ALA A 52 20.96 1.47 0.33
CA ALA A 52 21.96 2.53 0.34
C ALA A 52 23.17 2.21 -0.56
N ASP A 53 23.64 3.23 -1.29
CA ASP A 53 24.96 3.26 -1.91
C ASP A 53 26.07 3.39 -0.85
N ILE A 54 27.27 2.93 -1.18
CA ILE A 54 28.47 3.13 -0.36
C ILE A 54 29.33 4.24 -0.98
N VAL A 55 29.71 5.25 -0.21
CA VAL A 55 30.54 6.38 -0.65
C VAL A 55 31.81 6.41 0.19
N LEU A 56 32.97 6.49 -0.47
CA LEU A 56 34.27 6.64 0.15
C LEU A 56 34.91 7.93 -0.36
N ARG A 57 35.27 8.86 0.54
CA ARG A 57 35.93 10.11 0.18
C ARG A 57 37.33 10.19 0.75
N PHE A 58 38.23 10.72 -0.06
CA PHE A 58 39.66 10.73 0.19
C PHE A 58 40.22 12.17 0.19
N SER A 59 41.29 12.35 0.96
CA SER A 59 42.05 13.61 1.02
C SER A 59 42.64 14.04 -0.33
N HIS A 60 42.92 13.08 -1.21
CA HIS A 60 43.50 13.28 -2.54
C HIS A 60 42.75 12.43 -3.56
N ALA A 61 42.70 12.89 -4.81
CA ALA A 61 42.04 12.16 -5.88
C ALA A 61 42.72 10.78 -6.07
N VAL A 62 41.89 9.74 -6.09
CA VAL A 62 42.27 8.39 -6.48
C VAL A 62 42.52 8.38 -8.00
N VAL A 63 43.59 7.71 -8.42
CA VAL A 63 44.01 7.66 -9.84
C VAL A 63 43.97 6.25 -10.43
N ASP A 64 43.67 5.23 -9.61
CA ASP A 64 43.27 3.92 -10.11
C ASP A 64 41.95 4.07 -10.91
N ASP A 65 41.83 3.38 -12.04
CA ASP A 65 40.58 3.40 -12.82
C ASP A 65 39.47 2.57 -12.15
N GLU A 66 38.22 2.75 -12.58
CA GLU A 66 37.06 2.10 -11.97
C GLU A 66 37.14 0.57 -11.97
N ALA A 67 37.73 -0.04 -13.01
CA ALA A 67 37.94 -1.48 -13.08
C ALA A 67 38.97 -1.95 -12.04
N THR A 68 40.08 -1.22 -11.91
CA THR A 68 41.10 -1.49 -10.89
C THR A 68 40.53 -1.31 -9.48
N LEU A 69 39.68 -0.30 -9.26
CA LEU A 69 39.02 -0.07 -7.98
C LEU A 69 38.04 -1.21 -7.64
N ALA A 70 37.30 -1.72 -8.61
CA ALA A 70 36.42 -2.86 -8.43
C ALA A 70 37.18 -4.15 -8.03
N GLU A 71 38.45 -4.28 -8.43
CA GLU A 71 39.31 -5.40 -8.01
C GLU A 71 39.96 -5.18 -6.64
N LYS A 72 40.27 -3.93 -6.29
CA LYS A 72 40.97 -3.57 -5.03
C LYS A 72 40.05 -3.38 -3.84
N ILE A 73 38.79 -3.00 -4.04
CA ILE A 73 37.83 -2.78 -2.96
C ILE A 73 37.01 -4.06 -2.78
N SER A 74 36.87 -4.53 -1.54
CA SER A 74 35.99 -5.64 -1.18
C SER A 74 34.89 -5.13 -0.26
N VAL A 75 33.65 -5.53 -0.54
CA VAL A 75 32.49 -5.35 0.34
C VAL A 75 32.04 -6.74 0.74
N GLU A 76 32.08 -7.06 2.02
CA GLU A 76 31.78 -8.40 2.53
C GLU A 76 30.65 -8.37 3.56
N ALA A 77 29.78 -9.37 3.52
CA ALA A 77 28.78 -9.64 4.55
C ALA A 77 28.77 -11.13 4.88
N ASP A 78 28.85 -11.48 6.17
CA ASP A 78 28.87 -12.87 6.65
C ASP A 78 29.90 -13.78 5.93
N GLY A 79 31.02 -13.19 5.45
CA GLY A 79 32.08 -13.88 4.71
C GLY A 79 31.80 -14.11 3.22
N ALA A 80 30.72 -13.55 2.68
CA ALA A 80 30.42 -13.52 1.25
C ALA A 80 30.68 -12.12 0.66
N THR A 81 31.22 -12.06 -0.56
CA THR A 81 31.46 -10.81 -1.28
C THR A 81 30.17 -10.28 -1.91
N VAL A 82 29.98 -8.96 -1.87
CA VAL A 82 28.87 -8.25 -2.49
C VAL A 82 29.34 -7.65 -3.82
N ASP A 83 28.58 -7.90 -4.89
CA ASP A 83 28.87 -7.29 -6.19
C ASP A 83 28.39 -5.83 -6.23
N PHE A 84 29.23 -4.94 -6.79
CA PHE A 84 28.91 -3.53 -6.95
C PHE A 84 29.48 -2.97 -8.27
N ASN A 85 28.95 -1.83 -8.70
CA ASN A 85 29.55 -0.97 -9.71
C ASN A 85 30.33 0.16 -9.02
N VAL A 86 31.40 0.63 -9.66
CA VAL A 86 32.23 1.75 -9.14
C VAL A 86 32.02 2.98 -10.01
N LYS A 87 31.80 4.13 -9.36
CA LYS A 87 31.74 5.43 -10.02
C LYS A 87 32.67 6.42 -9.32
N MET A 88 33.57 7.06 -10.06
CA MET A 88 34.37 8.16 -9.54
C MET A 88 33.58 9.47 -9.51
N VAL A 89 33.67 10.20 -8.40
CA VAL A 89 32.95 11.47 -8.13
C VAL A 89 33.96 12.54 -7.70
N ASP A 90 33.64 13.82 -7.95
CA ASP A 90 34.48 14.97 -7.58
C ASP A 90 35.94 14.81 -8.08
N GLY A 91 36.10 14.39 -9.35
CA GLY A 91 37.41 14.17 -9.97
C GLY A 91 38.24 13.06 -9.32
N GLY A 92 37.60 12.05 -8.74
CA GLY A 92 38.26 10.92 -8.07
C GLY A 92 38.52 11.13 -6.57
N LYS A 93 38.07 12.26 -6.00
CA LYS A 93 38.15 12.48 -4.55
C LYS A 93 37.08 11.71 -3.78
N SER A 94 35.99 11.36 -4.43
CA SER A 94 34.96 10.48 -3.90
C SER A 94 34.82 9.27 -4.84
N VAL A 95 34.56 8.10 -4.28
CA VAL A 95 34.28 6.86 -5.00
C VAL A 95 32.96 6.33 -4.47
N LYS A 96 31.99 6.15 -5.36
CA LYS A 96 30.69 5.57 -5.06
C LYS A 96 30.68 4.11 -5.51
N LEU A 97 30.26 3.21 -4.62
CA LEU A 97 30.02 1.81 -4.87
C LEU A 97 28.51 1.59 -4.85
N GLU A 98 27.95 1.16 -5.98
CA GLU A 98 26.51 0.90 -6.14
C GLU A 98 26.31 -0.62 -6.11
N PRO A 99 25.79 -1.21 -5.02
CA PRO A 99 25.49 -2.63 -4.96
C PRO A 99 24.58 -3.05 -6.13
N LYS A 100 24.89 -4.17 -6.80
CA LYS A 100 24.08 -4.62 -7.95
C LYS A 100 22.72 -5.18 -7.54
N THR A 101 22.61 -5.61 -6.30
CA THR A 101 21.37 -6.02 -5.64
C THR A 101 21.28 -5.26 -4.32
N ALA A 102 20.07 -5.03 -3.82
CA ALA A 102 19.88 -4.49 -2.48
C ALA A 102 20.69 -5.31 -1.46
N LEU A 103 21.28 -4.62 -0.49
CA LEU A 103 21.94 -5.25 0.64
C LEU A 103 20.92 -6.09 1.41
N LYS A 104 21.39 -7.15 2.05
CA LYS A 104 20.58 -8.01 2.89
C LYS A 104 20.14 -7.20 4.13
N PRO A 105 18.85 -7.19 4.49
CA PRO A 105 18.38 -6.55 5.72
C PRO A 105 18.99 -7.20 6.98
N GLY A 106 19.09 -6.42 8.06
CA GLY A 106 19.53 -6.87 9.39
C GLY A 106 20.92 -7.51 9.43
N SER A 107 21.82 -7.13 8.50
CA SER A 107 23.10 -7.80 8.27
C SER A 107 24.28 -6.85 8.45
N GLY A 108 25.42 -7.39 8.87
CA GLY A 108 26.67 -6.64 9.04
C GLY A 108 27.53 -6.67 7.78
N TYR A 109 28.16 -5.54 7.47
CA TYR A 109 28.98 -5.33 6.28
C TYR A 109 30.34 -4.74 6.63
N THR A 110 31.35 -5.13 5.84
CA THR A 110 32.72 -4.67 5.98
C THR A 110 33.27 -4.22 4.62
N VAL A 111 33.75 -2.98 4.52
CA VAL A 111 34.45 -2.48 3.33
C VAL A 111 35.95 -2.43 3.59
N THR A 112 36.74 -3.11 2.77
CA THR A 112 38.21 -3.18 2.90
C THR A 112 38.93 -3.00 1.56
N PHE A 113 40.21 -2.66 1.62
CA PHE A 113 41.06 -2.62 0.42
C PHE A 113 42.00 -3.84 0.43
N THR A 114 41.88 -4.70 -0.59
CA THR A 114 42.74 -5.89 -0.76
C THR A 114 44.17 -5.49 -1.11
N GLU A 115 44.33 -4.36 -1.80
CA GLU A 115 45.59 -3.67 -2.03
C GLU A 115 45.44 -2.16 -1.79
N PRO A 116 46.51 -1.44 -1.40
CA PRO A 116 46.45 0.01 -1.27
C PRO A 116 46.01 0.70 -2.56
N LEU A 117 45.13 1.68 -2.44
CA LEU A 117 44.67 2.50 -3.57
C LEU A 117 45.76 3.51 -3.96
N THR A 118 45.89 3.78 -5.25
CA THR A 118 46.82 4.79 -5.78
C THR A 118 46.13 6.15 -5.82
N ALA A 119 46.78 7.18 -5.29
CA ALA A 119 46.27 8.55 -5.30
C ALA A 119 47.29 9.54 -5.89
N GLU A 120 46.79 10.74 -6.23
CA GLU A 120 47.56 11.81 -6.86
C GLU A 120 48.91 12.07 -6.16
N GLY A 121 49.94 12.36 -6.96
CA GLY A 121 51.30 12.62 -6.45
C GLY A 121 52.06 11.35 -6.03
N GLY A 122 51.61 10.17 -6.47
CA GLY A 122 52.25 8.88 -6.16
C GLY A 122 52.01 8.43 -4.73
N ARG A 123 50.88 8.86 -4.15
CA ARG A 123 50.46 8.50 -2.79
C ARG A 123 49.76 7.14 -2.82
N THR A 124 49.81 6.44 -1.69
CA THR A 124 49.01 5.23 -1.48
C THR A 124 48.05 5.45 -0.31
N ILE A 125 46.86 4.87 -0.40
CA ILE A 125 45.82 4.89 0.63
C ILE A 125 45.63 3.44 1.08
N ALA A 126 45.98 3.15 2.33
CA ALA A 126 45.74 1.84 2.92
C ALA A 126 44.27 1.70 3.36
N THR A 127 43.86 0.47 3.68
CA THR A 127 42.55 0.19 4.30
C THR A 127 42.35 1.11 5.52
N PRO A 128 41.22 1.84 5.59
CA PRO A 128 40.94 2.74 6.71
C PRO A 128 40.66 1.93 7.98
N ASN A 129 40.79 2.58 9.14
CA ASN A 129 40.31 2.07 10.42
C ASN A 129 39.95 3.28 11.28
N ALA A 130 38.66 3.48 11.56
CA ALA A 130 38.21 4.50 12.51
C ALA A 130 37.79 3.85 13.84
N VAL A 131 37.02 2.76 13.77
CA VAL A 131 36.51 2.05 14.94
C VAL A 131 36.68 0.54 14.76
N GLY A 132 37.37 -0.10 15.71
CA GLY A 132 37.43 -1.56 15.76
C GLY A 132 38.40 -2.18 14.76
N ALA A 133 37.91 -3.11 13.94
CA ALA A 133 38.72 -3.87 12.98
C ALA A 133 39.00 -3.04 11.71
N ASP A 134 40.06 -3.37 10.98
CA ASP A 134 40.40 -2.68 9.73
C ASP A 134 39.23 -2.76 8.72
N GLY A 135 38.90 -1.62 8.11
CA GLY A 135 37.79 -1.44 7.18
C GLY A 135 36.73 -0.46 7.69
N VAL A 136 35.69 -0.24 6.89
CA VAL A 136 34.47 0.47 7.31
C VAL A 136 33.41 -0.56 7.64
N GLN A 137 32.96 -0.58 8.90
CA GLN A 137 31.95 -1.51 9.38
C GLN A 137 30.58 -0.83 9.43
N PHE A 138 29.51 -1.49 8.97
CA PHE A 138 28.15 -0.97 9.16
C PHE A 138 27.13 -2.09 9.22
N TYR A 139 25.93 -1.79 9.73
CA TYR A 139 24.84 -2.75 9.83
C TYR A 139 23.61 -2.19 9.13
N THR A 140 22.95 -3.02 8.32
CA THR A 140 21.67 -2.66 7.71
C THR A 140 20.52 -2.83 8.69
N ARG A 141 19.48 -2.00 8.54
CA ARG A 141 18.22 -2.14 9.27
C ARG A 141 17.42 -3.37 8.80
N ALA A 142 16.40 -3.76 9.56
CA ALA A 142 15.42 -4.75 9.12
C ALA A 142 14.60 -4.24 7.92
N ALA A 143 13.98 -5.15 7.16
CA ALA A 143 13.11 -4.79 6.06
C ALA A 143 11.84 -4.10 6.58
N PHE A 144 11.23 -3.24 5.76
CA PHE A 144 9.87 -2.76 6.04
C PHE A 144 8.85 -3.84 5.67
N SER A 145 8.88 -4.93 6.42
CA SER A 145 7.97 -6.06 6.26
C SER A 145 7.24 -6.33 7.57
N GLN A 146 5.98 -6.74 7.41
CA GLN A 146 5.13 -7.17 8.50
C GLN A 146 5.33 -8.66 8.85
N VAL A 147 6.06 -9.41 8.01
CA VAL A 147 6.54 -10.77 8.31
C VAL A 147 7.57 -10.70 9.42
N ALA A 148 7.36 -11.44 10.51
CA ALA A 148 8.04 -11.21 11.78
C ALA A 148 9.57 -11.28 11.69
N GLU A 149 10.12 -12.25 10.96
CA GLU A 149 11.57 -12.40 10.78
C GLU A 149 12.19 -11.30 9.92
N LEU A 150 11.52 -10.91 8.81
CA LEU A 150 12.03 -9.88 7.90
C LEU A 150 12.02 -8.49 8.55
N GLY A 151 11.02 -8.23 9.39
CA GLY A 151 10.88 -7.01 10.19
C GLY A 151 11.73 -6.97 11.46
N ALA A 152 12.59 -7.95 11.70
CA ALA A 152 13.39 -8.05 12.92
C ALA A 152 14.90 -8.09 12.65
N THR A 153 15.70 -7.46 13.53
CA THR A 153 17.16 -7.64 13.56
C THR A 153 17.61 -8.65 14.61
N SER A 154 16.69 -9.06 15.51
CA SER A 154 16.96 -10.07 16.53
C SER A 154 15.69 -10.82 16.93
N ASN A 155 15.86 -12.10 17.29
CA ASN A 155 14.79 -12.90 17.86
C ASN A 155 14.38 -12.44 19.28
N LYS A 156 15.20 -11.65 19.98
CA LYS A 156 14.85 -11.02 21.26
C LYS A 156 14.27 -9.64 21.01
N PHE A 157 13.22 -9.27 21.74
CA PHE A 157 12.70 -7.92 21.74
C PHE A 157 13.49 -7.06 22.73
N GLY A 158 14.14 -6.00 22.25
CA GLY A 158 14.93 -5.07 23.04
C GLY A 158 15.48 -3.93 22.19
N VAL A 159 16.41 -3.16 22.73
CA VAL A 159 17.02 -2.01 22.03
C VAL A 159 18.20 -2.49 21.19
N ALA A 160 18.11 -2.26 19.88
CA ALA A 160 19.20 -2.55 18.92
C ALA A 160 20.28 -1.47 19.01
N TRP A 161 19.89 -0.20 19.05
CA TRP A 161 20.77 0.93 19.28
C TRP A 161 19.99 2.13 19.86
N GLN A 162 20.73 3.06 20.46
CA GLN A 162 20.16 4.32 20.97
C GLN A 162 21.16 5.48 20.81
N VAL A 163 20.63 6.70 20.72
CA VAL A 163 21.40 7.95 20.79
C VAL A 163 20.60 8.97 21.62
N PRO A 164 21.22 9.68 22.59
CA PRO A 164 22.57 9.48 23.09
C PRO A 164 22.77 8.12 23.80
N ALA A 165 24.03 7.68 23.91
CA ALA A 165 24.39 6.45 24.61
C ALA A 165 25.57 6.66 25.56
N ASN A 166 25.48 6.10 26.77
CA ASN A 166 26.56 6.18 27.77
C ASN A 166 27.85 5.52 27.27
N GLY A 167 28.97 6.22 27.43
CA GLY A 167 30.28 5.73 26.98
C GLY A 167 30.48 5.72 25.46
N SER A 168 29.56 6.34 24.70
CA SER A 168 29.73 6.59 23.27
C SER A 168 30.28 8.00 22.99
N ALA A 169 30.57 8.28 21.72
CA ALA A 169 30.94 9.63 21.26
C ALA A 169 29.76 10.63 21.35
N PHE A 170 28.52 10.14 21.36
CA PHE A 170 27.29 10.93 21.41
C PHE A 170 26.67 10.80 22.81
N GLN A 171 27.23 11.55 23.75
CA GLN A 171 26.78 11.56 25.14
C GLN A 171 25.55 12.46 25.33
N ALA A 172 24.80 12.21 26.40
CA ALA A 172 23.66 13.05 26.73
C ALA A 172 24.09 14.47 27.08
N MET A 173 23.43 15.43 26.45
CA MET A 173 23.56 16.87 26.64
C MET A 173 22.28 17.42 27.28
N ASN A 174 22.34 18.62 27.84
CA ASN A 174 21.17 19.25 28.45
C ASN A 174 20.03 19.53 27.48
N PHE A 175 20.26 19.67 26.18
CA PHE A 175 19.20 19.75 25.16
C PHE A 175 18.97 18.43 24.39
N SER A 176 19.42 17.27 24.91
CA SER A 176 19.30 16.02 24.17
C SER A 176 17.87 15.47 24.10
N THR A 177 17.47 15.13 22.89
CA THR A 177 16.41 14.17 22.58
C THR A 177 16.95 12.74 22.65
N PHE A 178 16.13 11.79 23.13
CA PHE A 178 16.50 10.39 23.26
C PHE A 178 15.82 9.56 22.18
N ARG A 179 16.61 8.87 21.35
CA ARG A 179 16.15 8.05 20.24
C ARG A 179 16.61 6.61 20.40
N LEU A 180 15.70 5.67 20.17
CA LEU A 180 15.94 4.25 20.27
C LEU A 180 15.41 3.55 19.03
N ALA A 181 16.18 2.58 18.54
CA ALA A 181 15.71 1.59 17.59
C ALA A 181 15.56 0.26 18.31
N MET A 182 14.35 -0.28 18.30
CA MET A 182 14.03 -1.60 18.81
C MET A 182 14.44 -2.68 17.79
N THR A 183 14.72 -3.88 18.27
CA THR A 183 15.06 -5.05 17.43
C THR A 183 13.88 -5.62 16.67
N GLN A 184 12.66 -5.25 17.05
CA GLN A 184 11.39 -5.65 16.44
C GLN A 184 10.41 -4.46 16.53
N PRO A 185 9.37 -4.40 15.67
CA PRO A 185 8.35 -3.36 15.77
C PRO A 185 7.61 -3.40 17.10
N VAL A 186 7.35 -2.23 17.67
CA VAL A 186 6.45 -2.02 18.81
C VAL A 186 5.02 -2.20 18.32
N HIS A 187 4.16 -2.79 19.15
CA HIS A 187 2.73 -2.92 18.81
C HIS A 187 2.09 -1.52 18.72
N PRO A 188 1.28 -1.20 17.68
CA PRO A 188 0.63 0.12 17.57
C PRO A 188 -0.20 0.49 18.81
N GLU A 189 -0.94 -0.46 19.37
CA GLU A 189 -1.76 -0.29 20.59
C GLU A 189 -0.96 -0.45 21.91
N TRP A 190 0.33 -0.12 21.92
CA TRP A 190 1.21 -0.45 23.05
C TRP A 190 0.76 0.14 24.40
N GLU A 191 0.17 1.34 24.40
CA GLU A 191 -0.36 2.00 25.60
C GLU A 191 -1.57 1.25 26.17
N GLN A 192 -2.54 0.93 25.31
CA GLN A 192 -3.75 0.18 25.68
C GLN A 192 -3.40 -1.22 26.21
N MET A 193 -2.32 -1.81 25.69
CA MET A 193 -1.75 -3.08 26.15
C MET A 193 -0.89 -2.96 27.43
N GLY A 194 -0.91 -1.80 28.10
CA GLY A 194 -0.25 -1.53 29.38
C GLY A 194 1.25 -1.24 29.30
N GLY A 195 1.76 -0.87 28.12
CA GLY A 195 3.10 -0.33 27.94
C GLY A 195 3.19 1.12 28.38
N SER A 196 4.38 1.57 28.82
CA SER A 196 4.62 2.95 29.21
C SER A 196 6.06 3.36 28.90
N ILE A 197 6.26 4.55 28.34
CA ILE A 197 7.57 5.17 28.09
C ILE A 197 7.59 6.49 28.85
N SER A 198 8.60 6.71 29.69
CA SER A 198 8.69 7.94 30.50
C SER A 198 10.14 8.33 30.76
N LEU A 199 10.42 9.64 30.76
CA LEU A 199 11.66 10.20 31.27
C LEU A 199 11.43 10.66 32.71
N LEU A 200 12.26 10.21 33.65
CA LEU A 200 12.15 10.53 35.06
C LEU A 200 13.34 11.37 35.52
N ASP A 201 13.10 12.34 36.39
CA ASP A 201 14.15 13.13 37.03
C ASP A 201 14.85 12.33 38.17
N ARG A 202 15.77 12.99 38.90
CA ARG A 202 16.47 12.37 40.04
C ARG A 202 15.57 11.97 41.21
N ASN A 203 14.38 12.55 41.32
CA ASN A 203 13.41 12.29 42.37
C ASN A 203 12.41 11.18 41.97
N GLY A 204 12.45 10.75 40.71
CA GLY A 204 11.50 9.81 40.13
C GLY A 204 10.21 10.48 39.63
N GLU A 205 10.21 11.81 39.47
CA GLU A 205 9.11 12.58 38.90
C GLU A 205 9.21 12.59 37.37
N ALA A 206 8.06 12.53 36.68
CA ALA A 206 8.03 12.53 35.22
C ALA A 206 8.46 13.91 34.67
N VAL A 207 9.38 13.88 33.71
CA VAL A 207 9.76 15.04 32.90
C VAL A 207 8.77 15.16 31.74
N PRO A 208 8.16 16.32 31.50
CA PRO A 208 7.32 16.52 30.32
C PRO A 208 8.14 16.29 29.04
N ALA A 209 7.62 15.44 28.16
CA ALA A 209 8.27 15.07 26.93
C ALA A 209 7.26 14.65 25.86
N THR A 210 7.56 14.94 24.59
CA THR A 210 6.89 14.34 23.44
C THR A 210 7.41 12.92 23.28
N VAL A 211 6.52 11.93 23.20
CA VAL A 211 6.87 10.53 22.95
C VAL A 211 6.31 10.13 21.59
N LEU A 212 7.19 9.73 20.67
CA LEU A 212 6.83 9.28 19.32
C LEU A 212 7.21 7.81 19.18
N VAL A 213 6.28 6.98 18.71
CA VAL A 213 6.50 5.54 18.49
C VAL A 213 5.95 5.15 17.12
N LYS A 214 6.81 4.67 16.22
CA LYS A 214 6.39 4.16 14.91
C LYS A 214 7.28 3.00 14.47
N GLY A 215 6.67 1.87 14.13
CA GLY A 215 7.41 0.66 13.78
C GLY A 215 8.35 0.26 14.92
N ASN A 216 9.66 0.21 14.66
CA ASN A 216 10.67 -0.07 15.68
C ASN A 216 11.34 1.20 16.26
N ARG A 217 10.84 2.40 15.98
CA ARG A 217 11.42 3.67 16.43
C ARG A 217 10.71 4.21 17.65
N ILE A 218 11.49 4.73 18.59
CA ILE A 218 11.01 5.47 19.75
C ILE A 218 11.84 6.75 19.86
N THR A 219 11.15 7.89 19.96
CA THR A 219 11.76 9.18 20.28
C THR A 219 11.11 9.75 21.53
N VAL A 220 11.94 10.25 22.46
CA VAL A 220 11.53 10.95 23.67
C VAL A 220 12.21 12.30 23.69
N ASP A 221 11.43 13.35 23.48
CA ASP A 221 11.92 14.71 23.34
C ASP A 221 11.41 15.58 24.50
N PRO A 222 12.27 15.94 25.48
CA PRO A 222 11.87 16.78 26.60
C PRO A 222 11.34 18.14 26.11
N CYS A 223 10.31 18.66 26.79
CA CYS A 223 9.96 20.07 26.68
C CYS A 223 9.69 20.64 28.07
N LEU A 224 10.59 21.50 28.54
CA LEU A 224 10.61 22.01 29.91
C LEU A 224 10.08 23.44 30.03
N THR A 225 9.66 24.05 28.93
CA THR A 225 9.03 25.37 28.90
C THR A 225 7.54 25.26 29.22
N ASP A 226 6.99 26.30 29.86
CA ASP A 226 5.54 26.37 30.14
C ASP A 226 4.70 26.60 28.86
N ASP A 227 5.34 27.15 27.82
CA ASP A 227 4.74 27.46 26.52
C ASP A 227 5.26 26.44 25.48
N PRO A 228 4.38 25.62 24.86
CA PRO A 228 4.77 24.66 23.82
C PRO A 228 5.48 25.31 22.63
N LEU A 229 5.15 26.57 22.31
CA LEU A 229 5.82 27.33 21.26
C LEU A 229 7.31 27.54 21.52
N MET A 230 7.73 27.44 22.78
CA MET A 230 9.11 27.62 23.21
C MET A 230 9.88 26.29 23.38
N CYS A 231 9.28 25.14 23.09
CA CYS A 231 10.00 23.87 23.07
C CYS A 231 11.14 23.94 22.02
N GLY A 232 12.29 23.33 22.30
CA GLY A 232 13.45 23.35 21.41
C GLY A 232 14.28 24.66 21.41
N THR A 233 13.84 25.69 22.15
CA THR A 233 14.59 26.95 22.31
C THR A 233 15.66 26.87 23.40
N LYS A 234 16.46 27.94 23.58
CA LYS A 234 17.56 27.98 24.57
C LYS A 234 17.10 27.75 26.01
N GLU A 235 15.82 28.05 26.28
CA GLU A 235 15.16 27.86 27.57
C GLU A 235 14.81 26.39 27.84
N ASP A 236 14.67 25.58 26.79
CA ASP A 236 14.30 24.17 26.87
C ASP A 236 15.52 23.27 27.07
N ILE A 237 15.97 23.17 28.32
CA ILE A 237 17.15 22.40 28.71
C ILE A 237 16.96 21.62 30.02
N LEU A 238 17.35 20.35 30.01
CA LEU A 238 17.52 19.51 31.20
C LEU A 238 18.55 20.13 32.15
N THR A 239 18.37 19.90 33.45
CA THR A 239 19.36 20.35 34.44
C THR A 239 20.66 19.54 34.34
N SER A 240 21.74 20.18 33.89
CA SER A 240 23.06 19.57 33.73
C SER A 240 23.61 18.94 35.00
N GLY A 241 24.24 17.76 34.89
CA GLY A 241 24.84 17.03 36.00
C GLY A 241 23.85 16.30 36.92
N GLU A 242 22.53 16.45 36.71
CA GLU A 242 21.52 15.61 37.36
C GLU A 242 21.34 14.28 36.63
N THR A 243 20.88 13.25 37.34
CA THR A 243 20.60 11.94 36.75
C THR A 243 19.15 11.88 36.32
N TYR A 244 18.93 11.57 35.03
CA TYR A 244 17.61 11.29 34.46
C TYR A 244 17.52 9.80 34.11
N THR A 245 16.35 9.21 34.25
CA THR A 245 16.10 7.80 33.94
C THR A 245 15.04 7.69 32.86
N LEU A 246 15.43 7.24 31.66
CA LEU A 246 14.47 6.83 30.65
C LEU A 246 14.00 5.41 30.97
N LYS A 247 12.69 5.27 31.19
CA LYS A 247 12.05 4.03 31.59
C LYS A 247 11.11 3.54 30.49
N LEU A 248 11.45 2.40 29.90
CA LEU A 248 10.56 1.62 29.05
C LEU A 248 9.99 0.49 29.91
N ASN A 249 8.69 0.41 30.06
CA ASN A 249 8.05 -0.56 30.94
C ASN A 249 6.90 -1.27 30.23
N ASN A 250 6.90 -2.60 30.35
CA ASN A 250 5.92 -3.53 29.78
C ASN A 250 5.58 -3.30 28.29
N LEU A 251 6.53 -2.78 27.51
CA LEU A 251 6.32 -2.46 26.10
C LEU A 251 6.06 -3.76 25.31
N PRO A 252 4.96 -3.89 24.56
CA PRO A 252 4.70 -5.01 23.66
C PRO A 252 5.36 -4.84 22.29
N SER A 253 5.92 -5.92 21.75
CA SER A 253 6.20 -5.99 20.31
C SER A 253 4.95 -6.40 19.53
N LEU A 254 4.94 -6.10 18.24
CA LEU A 254 3.87 -6.52 17.33
C LEU A 254 3.70 -8.05 17.28
N ASN A 255 4.75 -8.79 17.61
CA ASN A 255 4.80 -10.26 17.62
C ASN A 255 4.69 -10.85 19.05
N GLY A 256 4.04 -10.13 19.96
CA GLY A 256 3.63 -10.65 21.28
C GLY A 256 4.70 -10.72 22.37
N LYS A 257 5.92 -10.22 22.15
CA LYS A 257 6.98 -10.18 23.19
C LYS A 257 6.85 -8.93 24.06
N ARG A 258 7.43 -8.96 25.27
CA ARG A 258 7.42 -7.83 26.22
C ARG A 258 8.83 -7.36 26.54
N PHE A 259 9.00 -6.05 26.70
CA PHE A 259 10.27 -5.41 27.03
C PHE A 259 10.14 -4.44 28.21
N SER A 260 11.15 -4.42 29.08
CA SER A 260 11.23 -3.46 30.19
C SER A 260 12.69 -3.22 30.55
N GLU A 261 13.12 -1.96 30.51
CA GLU A 261 14.48 -1.56 30.83
C GLU A 261 14.52 -0.08 31.27
N GLU A 262 15.54 0.27 32.05
CA GLU A 262 15.78 1.63 32.52
C GLU A 262 17.19 2.06 32.12
N TYR A 263 17.29 3.24 31.51
CA TYR A 263 18.56 3.85 31.09
C TYR A 263 18.79 5.14 31.87
N ALA A 264 19.90 5.19 32.61
CA ALA A 264 20.27 6.38 33.37
C ALA A 264 21.23 7.27 32.56
N PHE A 265 20.93 8.56 32.46
CA PHE A 265 21.73 9.57 31.76
C PHE A 265 22.12 10.69 32.71
N THR A 266 23.27 11.31 32.47
CA THR A 266 23.72 12.52 33.19
C THR A 266 24.08 13.59 32.17
N PRO A 267 23.12 14.45 31.78
CA PRO A 267 23.32 15.47 30.76
C PRO A 267 24.49 16.40 31.07
N ARG A 268 25.36 16.63 30.09
CA ARG A 268 26.44 17.64 30.14
C ARG A 268 25.90 19.01 29.76
N ASP A 269 26.47 20.05 30.37
CA ASP A 269 26.18 21.44 30.01
C ASP A 269 26.77 21.79 28.63
N THR A 270 25.97 22.46 27.81
CA THR A 270 26.35 22.93 26.46
C THR A 270 26.56 24.44 26.40
N SER A 271 26.29 25.14 27.51
CA SER A 271 26.31 26.60 27.60
C SER A 271 27.73 27.18 27.55
N PRO A 272 27.91 28.40 27.00
CA PRO A 272 26.92 29.17 26.22
C PRO A 272 26.60 28.53 24.86
N THR A 273 25.49 28.86 24.23
CA THR A 273 25.15 28.33 22.89
C THR A 273 25.03 29.45 21.85
N VAL A 274 25.27 29.11 20.58
CA VAL A 274 25.12 30.02 19.43
C VAL A 274 24.08 29.46 18.47
N VAL A 275 23.21 30.30 17.94
CA VAL A 275 22.25 29.89 16.90
C VAL A 275 22.82 30.27 15.55
N VAL A 276 22.78 29.36 14.60
CA VAL A 276 23.33 29.54 13.26
C VAL A 276 22.24 29.26 12.25
N GLN A 277 21.95 30.24 11.40
CA GLN A 277 21.06 30.06 10.26
C GLN A 277 21.79 29.32 9.14
N GLN A 278 21.28 28.14 8.79
CA GLN A 278 21.78 27.28 7.74
C GLN A 278 20.82 27.31 6.56
N ILE A 279 21.27 27.87 5.44
CA ILE A 279 20.43 28.08 4.26
C ILE A 279 20.65 26.92 3.28
N THR A 280 19.55 26.34 2.78
CA THR A 280 19.60 25.36 1.69
C THR A 280 20.02 26.06 0.41
N VAL A 281 21.04 25.52 -0.27
CA VAL A 281 21.48 26.07 -1.57
C VAL A 281 20.68 25.47 -2.71
N ASP A 282 20.13 26.33 -3.56
CA ASP A 282 19.47 25.92 -4.80
C ASP A 282 20.48 25.29 -5.76
N SER A 283 20.16 24.10 -6.28
CA SER A 283 20.99 23.42 -7.29
C SER A 283 21.02 24.16 -8.63
N GLY A 284 20.11 25.10 -8.85
CA GLY A 284 19.81 25.78 -10.10
C GLY A 284 18.44 25.37 -10.67
N LEU A 285 17.85 24.28 -10.17
CA LEU A 285 16.56 23.77 -10.64
C LEU A 285 15.41 24.75 -10.35
N ALA A 286 15.37 25.37 -9.17
CA ALA A 286 14.33 26.36 -8.88
C ALA A 286 14.48 27.63 -9.74
N GLN A 287 15.67 27.85 -10.32
CA GLN A 287 15.96 28.92 -11.29
C GLN A 287 15.75 28.49 -12.76
N GLY A 288 15.25 27.27 -13.01
CA GLY A 288 14.93 26.76 -14.34
C GLY A 288 16.11 26.10 -15.08
N ALA A 289 17.18 25.72 -14.38
CA ALA A 289 18.22 24.88 -14.95
C ALA A 289 17.69 23.48 -15.30
N THR A 290 18.36 22.81 -16.25
CA THR A 290 18.09 21.38 -16.53
C THR A 290 18.77 20.50 -15.48
N GLU A 291 18.31 19.26 -15.31
CA GLU A 291 18.95 18.30 -14.40
C GLU A 291 20.43 18.03 -14.74
N SER A 292 20.81 18.12 -16.02
CA SER A 292 22.21 17.96 -16.44
C SER A 292 23.10 19.13 -16.02
N ASP A 293 22.53 20.32 -15.86
CA ASP A 293 23.24 21.54 -15.46
C ASP A 293 23.14 21.81 -13.95
N ALA A 294 22.32 21.04 -13.23
CA ALA A 294 22.11 21.20 -11.80
C ALA A 294 23.39 20.92 -11.01
N THR A 295 23.59 21.69 -9.94
CA THR A 295 24.70 21.51 -9.01
C THR A 295 24.55 20.17 -8.28
N ARG A 296 25.66 19.43 -8.17
CA ARG A 296 25.70 18.07 -7.60
C ARG A 296 26.61 17.98 -6.38
N SER A 297 26.27 17.07 -5.49
CA SER A 297 27.03 16.79 -4.28
C SER A 297 28.40 16.25 -4.60
N ILE A 298 29.40 16.81 -3.93
CA ILE A 298 30.79 16.33 -3.99
C ILE A 298 30.98 14.94 -3.37
N LEU A 299 29.97 14.44 -2.65
CA LEU A 299 30.01 13.13 -1.99
C LEU A 299 29.56 12.02 -2.95
N ASN A 300 28.36 12.13 -3.53
CA ASN A 300 27.72 11.04 -4.25
C ASN A 300 27.17 11.41 -5.65
N ASP A 301 27.44 12.62 -6.15
CA ASP A 301 26.99 13.12 -7.47
C ASP A 301 25.45 13.27 -7.62
N GLN A 302 24.71 13.20 -6.51
CA GLN A 302 23.28 13.52 -6.50
C GLN A 302 23.06 15.03 -6.54
N ILE A 303 21.90 15.46 -7.05
CA ILE A 303 21.54 16.88 -7.08
C ILE A 303 21.43 17.41 -5.65
N ILE A 304 22.10 18.52 -5.35
CA ILE A 304 22.07 19.08 -3.99
C ILE A 304 20.68 19.61 -3.64
N ASN A 305 20.21 19.29 -2.43
CA ASN A 305 18.89 19.63 -1.94
C ASN A 305 17.77 19.22 -2.93
N GLY A 306 18.01 18.22 -3.77
CA GLY A 306 17.04 17.62 -4.68
C GLY A 306 16.53 16.29 -4.13
N VAL A 307 15.22 16.06 -4.23
CA VAL A 307 14.57 14.82 -3.81
C VAL A 307 13.91 14.17 -5.02
N THR A 308 14.31 12.94 -5.32
CA THR A 308 13.70 12.10 -6.37
C THR A 308 13.11 10.86 -5.71
N LEU A 309 11.84 10.59 -5.95
CA LEU A 309 11.14 9.41 -5.43
C LEU A 309 11.14 8.32 -6.51
N ASN A 310 11.67 7.14 -6.18
CA ASN A 310 11.61 5.97 -7.07
C ASN A 310 10.52 5.00 -6.58
N SER A 311 9.53 4.73 -7.43
CA SER A 311 8.43 3.80 -7.13
C SER A 311 7.88 3.15 -8.39
N VAL A 312 7.11 2.08 -8.24
CA VAL A 312 6.32 1.46 -9.29
C VAL A 312 5.02 2.23 -9.52
N LEU A 313 4.34 2.67 -8.45
CA LEU A 313 3.06 3.38 -8.55
C LEU A 313 3.21 4.79 -9.15
N GLN A 314 4.24 5.55 -8.78
CA GLN A 314 4.48 6.90 -9.30
C GLN A 314 5.57 6.95 -10.39
N GLY A 315 6.34 5.87 -10.56
CA GLY A 315 7.55 5.90 -11.38
C GLY A 315 8.70 6.64 -10.68
N VAL A 316 9.65 7.12 -11.49
CA VAL A 316 10.70 8.03 -11.03
C VAL A 316 10.15 9.45 -11.08
N ALA A 317 9.81 10.01 -9.93
CA ALA A 317 9.23 11.34 -9.78
C ALA A 317 10.24 12.34 -9.21
N GLY A 318 10.31 13.53 -9.81
CA GLY A 318 11.24 14.59 -9.42
C GLY A 318 12.36 14.83 -10.44
N PRO A 319 13.40 15.59 -10.06
CA PRO A 319 13.72 16.06 -8.71
C PRO A 319 12.83 17.22 -8.22
N SER A 320 12.45 17.18 -6.94
CA SER A 320 11.86 18.29 -6.19
C SER A 320 12.97 19.06 -5.45
N GLN A 321 13.04 20.38 -5.60
CA GLN A 321 14.08 21.22 -4.99
C GLN A 321 13.64 21.69 -3.60
N GLN A 322 14.35 21.24 -2.57
CA GLN A 322 14.23 21.73 -1.20
C GLN A 322 14.76 23.16 -1.08
N THR A 323 14.05 23.94 -0.28
CA THR A 323 14.28 25.36 0.01
C THR A 323 14.01 25.65 1.49
N GLY A 324 14.45 26.81 1.97
CA GLY A 324 14.25 27.27 3.34
C GLY A 324 15.55 27.44 4.12
N ALA A 325 15.41 27.68 5.42
CA ALA A 325 16.53 27.81 6.34
C ALA A 325 16.27 26.99 7.61
N LEU A 326 17.33 26.42 8.17
CA LEU A 326 17.31 25.72 9.46
C LEU A 326 18.08 26.55 10.48
N PHE A 327 17.51 26.72 11.67
CA PHE A 327 18.15 27.46 12.75
C PHE A 327 18.73 26.45 13.75
N ALA A 328 20.03 26.22 13.67
CA ALA A 328 20.70 25.25 14.53
C ALA A 328 21.33 25.92 15.74
N GLU A 329 21.00 25.45 16.95
CA GLU A 329 21.68 25.80 18.19
C GLU A 329 22.91 24.91 18.39
N LEU A 330 24.11 25.50 18.43
CA LEU A 330 25.38 24.79 18.60
C LEU A 330 25.95 25.01 20.00
N GLY A 331 26.50 23.95 20.59
CA GLY A 331 27.29 24.02 21.82
C GLY A 331 28.58 24.83 21.65
N TYR A 332 29.07 25.43 22.74
CA TYR A 332 30.30 26.22 22.69
C TYR A 332 31.53 25.35 22.45
N ALA A 333 32.08 25.38 21.23
CA ALA A 333 33.22 24.54 20.84
C ALA A 333 34.40 24.50 21.86
N PRO A 334 34.83 25.62 22.49
CA PRO A 334 35.90 25.60 23.51
C PRO A 334 35.55 24.88 24.82
N ALA A 335 34.27 24.56 25.07
CA ALA A 335 33.84 23.74 26.20
C ALA A 335 34.00 22.24 25.95
N PHE A 336 34.36 21.83 24.73
CA PHE A 336 34.58 20.44 24.33
C PHE A 336 36.06 20.21 24.00
N ASN A 337 36.56 19.02 24.31
CA ASN A 337 37.92 18.63 23.97
C ASN A 337 38.06 18.45 22.45
N SER A 338 39.28 18.50 21.92
CA SER A 338 39.54 18.39 20.47
C SER A 338 39.15 17.03 19.86
N ASP A 339 38.97 16.01 20.69
CA ASP A 339 38.54 14.66 20.36
C ASP A 339 37.05 14.41 20.66
N GLU A 340 36.34 15.42 21.18
CA GLU A 340 34.90 15.34 21.48
C GLU A 340 34.06 15.93 20.35
N ALA A 341 32.87 15.36 20.14
CA ALA A 341 31.89 15.91 19.21
C ALA A 341 31.20 17.14 19.81
N ILE A 342 31.03 18.18 19.00
CA ILE A 342 30.26 19.38 19.38
C ILE A 342 28.79 19.09 19.07
N PRO A 343 27.89 19.12 20.07
CA PRO A 343 26.46 18.88 19.85
C PRO A 343 25.80 20.09 19.20
N LEU A 344 24.79 19.82 18.37
CA LEU A 344 23.88 20.81 17.80
C LEU A 344 22.43 20.31 17.91
N ARG A 345 21.49 21.25 17.99
CA ARG A 345 20.05 21.01 17.98
C ARG A 345 19.40 21.83 16.89
N ILE A 346 18.46 21.26 16.15
CA ILE A 346 17.49 22.00 15.34
C ILE A 346 16.12 21.87 16.04
N PRO A 347 15.44 22.99 16.37
CA PRO A 347 14.21 22.94 17.14
C PRO A 347 13.10 22.12 16.49
N LYS A 348 12.33 21.41 17.31
CA LYS A 348 11.00 20.88 16.96
C LYS A 348 10.15 21.98 16.30
N GLY A 349 9.34 21.60 15.32
CA GLY A 349 8.50 22.53 14.54
C GLY A 349 9.22 23.22 13.38
N SER A 350 10.54 23.10 13.24
CA SER A 350 11.25 23.64 12.06
C SER A 350 10.73 23.01 10.76
N VAL A 351 10.49 23.83 9.73
CA VAL A 351 9.92 23.39 8.45
C VAL A 351 10.91 23.58 7.30
N LEU A 352 11.04 22.55 6.46
CA LEU A 352 11.63 22.64 5.12
C LEU A 352 10.53 22.54 4.08
N THR A 353 10.64 23.33 3.01
CA THR A 353 9.67 23.32 1.90
C THR A 353 10.34 22.92 0.60
N SER A 354 9.59 22.26 -0.27
CA SER A 354 10.10 21.77 -1.56
C SER A 354 9.19 22.18 -2.72
N THR A 355 9.75 22.29 -3.92
CA THR A 355 8.99 22.61 -5.13
C THR A 355 7.99 21.51 -5.49
N SER A 356 6.90 21.88 -6.16
CA SER A 356 5.86 20.94 -6.58
C SER A 356 6.37 19.86 -7.54
N LEU A 357 5.77 18.68 -7.45
CA LEU A 357 5.96 17.53 -8.34
C LEU A 357 4.68 17.23 -9.11
N ASP A 358 4.84 16.85 -10.38
CA ASP A 358 3.74 16.29 -11.17
C ASP A 358 3.39 14.89 -10.66
N VAL A 359 2.09 14.59 -10.59
CA VAL A 359 1.59 13.28 -10.16
C VAL A 359 1.25 12.45 -11.38
N LEU A 360 2.00 11.37 -11.58
CA LEU A 360 1.88 10.46 -12.71
C LEU A 360 1.74 9.02 -12.21
N VAL A 361 0.89 8.22 -12.84
CA VAL A 361 0.85 6.77 -12.63
C VAL A 361 2.02 6.14 -13.40
N GLY A 362 2.87 5.40 -12.68
CA GLY A 362 4.10 4.77 -13.15
C GLY A 362 5.05 5.70 -13.90
N GLY A 363 5.00 7.01 -13.63
CA GLY A 363 5.86 8.02 -14.25
C GLY A 363 5.51 8.33 -15.71
N LYS A 364 4.36 7.84 -16.20
CA LYS A 364 3.98 7.92 -17.61
C LYS A 364 2.60 8.52 -17.84
N VAL A 365 1.61 8.11 -17.06
CA VAL A 365 0.21 8.50 -17.30
C VAL A 365 -0.19 9.63 -16.34
N PRO A 366 -0.66 10.79 -16.83
CA PRO A 366 -1.10 11.90 -15.99
C PRO A 366 -2.22 11.52 -15.01
N VAL A 367 -2.11 11.98 -13.76
CA VAL A 367 -3.26 12.04 -12.84
C VAL A 367 -3.88 13.44 -12.95
N THR A 368 -5.21 13.53 -13.02
CA THR A 368 -5.91 14.81 -13.18
C THR A 368 -6.74 15.13 -11.95
N VAL A 369 -6.96 16.41 -11.70
CA VAL A 369 -7.86 16.88 -10.63
C VAL A 369 -9.28 16.40 -10.93
N ALA A 370 -9.90 15.70 -9.98
CA ALA A 370 -11.27 15.21 -10.13
C ALA A 370 -12.25 16.38 -10.36
N THR A 371 -13.15 16.23 -11.33
CA THR A 371 -14.20 17.22 -11.63
C THR A 371 -15.59 16.58 -11.57
N ARG A 372 -16.63 17.41 -11.44
CA ARG A 372 -18.01 16.93 -11.42
C ARG A 372 -18.38 16.30 -12.77
N GLU A 373 -19.25 15.29 -12.72
CA GLU A 373 -19.78 14.65 -13.92
C GLU A 373 -20.29 15.66 -14.95
N GLY A 374 -19.94 15.46 -16.22
CA GLY A 374 -20.28 16.37 -17.32
C GLY A 374 -19.47 17.67 -17.38
N GLN A 375 -18.49 17.87 -16.51
CA GLN A 375 -17.48 18.93 -16.65
C GLN A 375 -16.24 18.41 -17.40
N PRO A 376 -15.44 19.31 -18.01
CA PRO A 376 -14.15 18.91 -18.57
C PRO A 376 -13.25 18.28 -17.49
N VAL A 377 -12.37 17.37 -17.93
CA VAL A 377 -11.29 16.82 -17.09
C VAL A 377 -10.48 17.97 -16.49
N GLY A 378 -10.12 17.84 -15.21
CA GLY A 378 -9.34 18.84 -14.50
C GLY A 378 -7.90 18.94 -15.04
N PRO A 379 -7.14 19.95 -14.60
CA PRO A 379 -5.72 20.03 -14.93
C PRO A 379 -4.94 18.83 -14.35
N LEU A 380 -3.70 18.66 -14.81
CA LEU A 380 -2.72 17.75 -14.20
C LEU A 380 -2.63 18.03 -12.69
N GLN A 381 -2.70 16.97 -11.90
CA GLN A 381 -2.51 17.02 -10.45
C GLN A 381 -1.02 17.19 -10.13
N THR A 382 -0.74 18.09 -9.20
CA THR A 382 0.62 18.28 -8.65
C THR A 382 0.57 18.20 -7.13
N THR A 383 1.70 18.04 -6.46
CA THR A 383 1.77 18.01 -4.99
C THR A 383 1.50 19.40 -4.36
N GLY A 384 1.71 20.46 -5.13
CA GLY A 384 1.97 21.79 -4.54
C GLY A 384 3.26 21.75 -3.71
N GLU A 385 3.42 22.70 -2.80
CA GLU A 385 4.57 22.66 -1.87
C GLU A 385 4.55 21.38 -1.03
N ILE A 386 5.70 20.71 -0.94
CA ILE A 386 5.90 19.58 -0.03
C ILE A 386 6.55 20.13 1.22
N LYS A 387 5.94 19.91 2.39
CA LYS A 387 6.45 20.35 3.68
C LYS A 387 7.06 19.18 4.44
N VAL A 388 8.19 19.42 5.09
CA VAL A 388 8.85 18.49 6.00
C VAL A 388 9.04 19.20 7.34
N THR A 389 8.27 18.80 8.35
CA THR A 389 8.22 19.44 9.67
C THR A 389 8.89 18.56 10.71
N MET A 390 9.81 19.11 11.50
CA MET A 390 10.47 18.40 12.59
C MET A 390 9.48 18.07 13.73
N LEU A 391 9.23 16.78 13.98
CA LEU A 391 8.32 16.31 15.04
C LEU A 391 8.92 16.38 16.44
N SER A 392 10.25 16.41 16.51
CA SER A 392 11.06 16.55 17.73
C SER A 392 12.33 17.32 17.40
N ASP A 393 13.05 17.76 18.44
CA ASP A 393 14.36 18.36 18.28
C ASP A 393 15.31 17.43 17.50
N ALA A 394 15.80 17.88 16.35
CA ALA A 394 16.77 17.14 15.57
C ALA A 394 18.14 17.24 16.27
N SER A 395 18.74 16.08 16.56
CA SER A 395 20.02 15.97 17.26
C SER A 395 21.17 15.85 16.27
N GLY A 396 22.15 16.74 16.34
CA GLY A 396 23.33 16.65 15.51
C GLY A 396 24.66 16.75 16.25
N TYR A 397 25.71 16.33 15.57
CA TYR A 397 27.06 16.23 16.13
C TYR A 397 28.09 16.60 15.07
N LEU A 398 28.95 17.58 15.38
CA LEU A 398 30.15 17.90 14.62
C LEU A 398 31.34 17.18 15.26
N SER A 399 31.73 16.05 14.68
CA SER A 399 32.77 15.18 15.23
C SER A 399 34.13 15.44 14.57
N PRO A 400 35.23 15.32 15.31
CA PRO A 400 36.57 15.24 14.72
C PRO A 400 36.66 14.10 13.70
N ASN A 401 37.56 14.21 12.73
CA ASN A 401 37.72 13.18 11.70
C ASN A 401 38.40 11.93 12.28
N PRO A 402 37.75 10.76 12.31
CA PRO A 402 38.32 9.57 12.91
C PRO A 402 39.29 8.84 11.97
N TYR A 403 39.30 9.18 10.67
CA TYR A 403 40.14 8.51 9.68
C TYR A 403 41.53 9.16 9.54
N THR A 404 41.71 10.39 10.00
CA THR A 404 42.98 11.13 9.87
C THR A 404 43.10 12.28 10.86
N ASP A 405 44.30 12.47 11.42
CA ASP A 405 44.64 13.59 12.31
C ASP A 405 45.04 14.87 11.54
N SER A 406 44.81 14.91 10.22
CA SER A 406 45.13 16.07 9.40
C SER A 406 44.31 17.29 9.82
N VAL A 407 44.96 18.42 10.05
CA VAL A 407 44.30 19.70 10.39
C VAL A 407 43.39 20.22 9.27
N ASP A 408 43.64 19.79 8.04
CA ASP A 408 42.84 20.14 6.86
C ASP A 408 41.68 19.15 6.62
N ALA A 409 41.52 18.13 7.48
CA ALA A 409 40.43 17.17 7.34
C ALA A 409 39.09 17.81 7.74
N PRO A 410 38.00 17.56 7.00
CA PRO A 410 36.67 18.02 7.39
C PRO A 410 36.24 17.41 8.73
N SER A 411 35.47 18.16 9.50
CA SER A 411 34.69 17.58 10.60
C SER A 411 33.58 16.71 10.01
N LEU A 412 33.22 15.63 10.70
CA LEU A 412 32.11 14.79 10.29
C LEU A 412 30.81 15.28 10.91
N VAL A 413 29.76 15.36 10.09
CA VAL A 413 28.42 15.73 10.54
C VAL A 413 27.58 14.47 10.68
N THR A 414 26.83 14.39 11.76
CA THR A 414 25.76 13.40 11.95
C THR A 414 24.52 14.14 12.41
N LEU A 415 23.38 13.88 11.78
CA LEU A 415 22.09 14.46 12.14
C LEU A 415 21.06 13.32 12.25
N TYR A 416 20.30 13.31 13.34
CA TYR A 416 19.15 12.45 13.55
C TYR A 416 17.91 13.32 13.65
N MET A 417 16.90 13.02 12.83
CA MET A 417 15.66 13.78 12.78
C MET A 417 14.46 12.86 12.65
N ASP A 418 13.35 13.29 13.25
CA ASP A 418 12.04 12.67 13.09
C ASP A 418 11.16 13.73 12.47
N VAL A 419 10.59 13.43 11.30
CA VAL A 419 9.89 14.44 10.49
C VAL A 419 8.52 13.95 10.06
N SER A 420 7.57 14.86 9.95
CA SER A 420 6.31 14.65 9.24
C SER A 420 6.47 15.24 7.84
N MET A 421 6.06 14.48 6.83
CA MET A 421 6.02 14.89 5.43
C MET A 421 4.57 15.03 5.01
N ASN A 422 4.21 16.14 4.35
CA ASN A 422 2.86 16.37 3.83
C ASN A 422 2.89 17.28 2.60
N THR A 423 1.77 17.36 1.87
CA THR A 423 1.69 18.17 0.64
C THR A 423 0.58 19.21 0.73
N GLN A 424 0.72 20.30 -0.02
CA GLN A 424 -0.26 21.37 -0.08
C GLN A 424 -1.59 20.91 -0.71
N GLU A 425 -1.52 20.13 -1.79
CA GLU A 425 -2.72 19.68 -2.49
C GLU A 425 -3.32 18.44 -1.81
N ALA A 426 -4.65 18.38 -1.75
CA ALA A 426 -5.38 17.40 -0.93
C ALA A 426 -5.19 15.93 -1.35
N GLN A 427 -5.32 15.63 -2.65
CA GLN A 427 -5.18 14.26 -3.16
C GLN A 427 -3.78 13.69 -2.89
N PRO A 428 -2.67 14.40 -3.23
CA PRO A 428 -1.34 13.91 -2.90
C PRO A 428 -1.08 13.89 -1.39
N ASN A 429 -1.72 14.76 -0.62
CA ASN A 429 -1.54 14.80 0.83
C ASN A 429 -2.05 13.50 1.46
N ALA A 430 -3.23 13.04 1.04
CA ALA A 430 -3.77 11.77 1.49
C ALA A 430 -2.90 10.56 1.11
N ALA A 431 -2.13 10.66 0.01
CA ALA A 431 -1.27 9.59 -0.48
C ALA A 431 0.14 9.57 0.15
N LEU A 432 0.69 10.73 0.49
CA LEU A 432 2.08 10.91 0.90
C LEU A 432 2.24 11.32 2.38
N SER A 433 1.19 11.83 3.03
CA SER A 433 1.26 12.30 4.40
C SER A 433 1.66 11.18 5.36
N GLN A 434 2.79 11.35 6.05
CA GLN A 434 3.34 10.36 6.98
C GLN A 434 4.49 10.90 7.83
N ASP A 435 4.72 10.22 8.94
CA ASP A 435 5.93 10.37 9.76
C ASP A 435 7.07 9.51 9.22
N LEU A 436 8.24 10.13 9.05
CA LEU A 436 9.51 9.48 8.74
C LEU A 436 10.40 9.57 9.99
N MET A 437 10.38 8.49 10.78
CA MET A 437 11.12 8.39 12.04
C MET A 437 12.56 7.89 11.81
N GLY A 438 13.52 8.47 12.55
CA GLY A 438 14.92 8.05 12.54
C GLY A 438 15.67 8.37 11.25
N VAL A 439 15.31 9.45 10.57
CA VAL A 439 16.05 9.92 9.39
C VAL A 439 17.45 10.35 9.83
N GLU A 440 18.46 9.72 9.23
CA GLU A 440 19.86 9.94 9.57
C GLU A 440 20.64 10.50 8.37
N LEU A 441 21.30 11.64 8.57
CA LEU A 441 22.22 12.22 7.59
C LEU A 441 23.65 12.14 8.11
N ARG A 442 24.57 11.73 7.24
CA ARG A 442 26.03 11.73 7.50
C ARG A 442 26.73 12.59 6.47
N GLY A 443 27.71 13.36 6.90
CA GLY A 443 28.33 14.33 6.01
C GLY A 443 29.66 14.87 6.49
N ILE A 444 30.11 15.91 5.79
CA ILE A 444 31.31 16.69 6.10
C ILE A 444 30.96 18.15 6.32
N ALA A 445 31.66 18.79 7.26
CA ALA A 445 31.58 20.21 7.56
C ALA A 445 32.94 20.87 7.38
N LEU A 446 32.97 21.97 6.63
CA LEU A 446 34.16 22.75 6.32
C LEU A 446 33.88 24.23 6.39
N VAL A 447 34.75 25.00 7.05
CA VAL A 447 34.70 26.46 7.00
C VAL A 447 35.65 26.96 5.93
N LYS A 448 35.13 27.65 4.93
CA LYS A 448 35.92 28.27 3.87
C LYS A 448 35.46 29.71 3.66
N ASP A 449 36.42 30.64 3.63
CA ASP A 449 36.17 32.06 3.38
C ASP A 449 35.10 32.69 4.32
N GLY A 450 34.98 32.20 5.55
CA GLY A 450 34.01 32.67 6.54
C GLY A 450 32.59 32.09 6.40
N VAL A 451 32.42 31.06 5.57
CA VAL A 451 31.17 30.31 5.41
C VAL A 451 31.40 28.87 5.85
N LEU A 452 30.56 28.38 6.76
CA LEU A 452 30.45 26.96 7.08
C LEU A 452 29.60 26.30 6.00
N THR A 453 30.18 25.30 5.33
CA THR A 453 29.50 24.45 4.36
C THR A 453 29.35 23.06 4.94
N ILE A 454 28.12 22.53 4.87
CA ILE A 454 27.79 21.16 5.25
C ILE A 454 27.29 20.43 4.00
N ASP A 455 27.98 19.36 3.64
CA ASP A 455 27.56 18.40 2.62
C ASP A 455 27.22 17.09 3.34
N ALA A 456 25.97 16.65 3.30
CA ALA A 456 25.53 15.43 3.95
C ALA A 456 24.63 14.60 3.04
N ILE A 457 24.66 13.28 3.20
CA ILE A 457 23.78 12.36 2.49
C ILE A 457 23.03 11.48 3.48
N GLY A 458 21.84 11.09 3.08
CA GLY A 458 21.02 10.10 3.79
C GLY A 458 20.02 9.47 2.85
N MET A 459 19.22 8.57 3.40
CA MET A 459 18.24 7.80 2.64
C MET A 459 16.90 7.87 3.36
N VAL A 460 15.83 8.11 2.61
CA VAL A 460 14.45 8.00 3.09
C VAL A 460 13.67 7.07 2.17
N GLU A 461 12.69 6.38 2.76
CA GLU A 461 11.90 5.37 2.07
C GLU A 461 10.42 5.53 2.46
N PRO A 462 9.75 6.58 1.94
CA PRO A 462 8.37 6.88 2.29
C PRO A 462 7.40 5.82 1.75
N ASN A 463 6.31 5.59 2.48
CA ASN A 463 5.21 4.74 2.07
C ASN A 463 4.23 5.53 1.19
N LEU A 464 3.99 5.06 -0.03
CA LEU A 464 3.05 5.64 -0.98
C LEU A 464 1.75 4.84 -0.97
N LEU A 465 0.63 5.52 -0.68
CA LEU A 465 -0.73 4.94 -0.65
C LEU A 465 -0.91 3.75 0.31
N GLY A 466 0.03 3.50 1.22
CA GLY A 466 0.00 2.34 2.12
C GLY A 466 0.34 1.03 1.40
N GLN A 467 0.77 1.07 0.14
CA GLN A 467 0.93 -0.10 -0.75
C GLN A 467 2.38 -0.34 -1.18
N GLU A 468 3.22 0.69 -1.18
CA GLU A 468 4.61 0.60 -1.67
C GLU A 468 5.54 1.48 -0.82
N TYR A 469 6.72 0.97 -0.46
CA TYR A 469 7.80 1.79 0.07
C TYR A 469 8.71 2.26 -1.06
N THR A 470 8.68 3.56 -1.35
CA THR A 470 9.56 4.19 -2.33
C THR A 470 10.97 4.31 -1.77
N ASP A 471 11.92 4.75 -2.58
CA ASP A 471 13.25 5.08 -2.10
C ASP A 471 13.77 6.40 -2.66
N SER A 472 14.54 7.12 -1.83
CA SER A 472 15.11 8.41 -2.19
C SER A 472 16.41 8.67 -1.42
N THR A 473 17.50 8.89 -2.17
CA THR A 473 18.75 9.40 -1.59
C THR A 473 18.68 10.91 -1.55
N ILE A 474 18.85 11.49 -0.35
CA ILE A 474 18.89 12.94 -0.16
C ILE A 474 20.34 13.38 -0.04
N ALA A 475 20.71 14.45 -0.75
CA ALA A 475 22.01 15.09 -0.61
C ALA A 475 21.84 16.54 -0.14
N PHE A 476 21.98 16.79 1.15
CA PHE A 476 21.89 18.12 1.73
C PHE A 476 23.17 18.92 1.50
N HIS A 477 23.00 20.16 1.03
CA HIS A 477 24.06 21.16 0.97
C HIS A 477 23.59 22.43 1.66
N LEU A 478 24.12 22.68 2.85
CA LEU A 478 23.76 23.81 3.70
C LEU A 478 24.94 24.79 3.81
N GLN A 479 24.65 26.08 3.80
CA GLN A 479 25.63 27.13 3.99
C GLN A 479 25.21 28.07 5.11
N ALA A 480 26.18 28.43 5.96
CA ALA A 480 25.97 29.35 7.07
C ALA A 480 27.13 30.35 7.19
N PRO A 481 26.88 31.67 7.15
CA PRO A 481 27.86 32.67 7.51
C PRO A 481 28.28 32.53 8.98
N VAL A 482 29.58 32.61 9.27
CA VAL A 482 30.12 32.44 10.65
C VAL A 482 30.85 33.68 11.17
N ASP A 483 30.46 34.88 10.70
CA ASP A 483 30.98 36.13 11.27
C ASP A 483 30.38 36.46 12.65
N GLU A 484 30.94 37.44 13.36
CA GLU A 484 30.60 37.75 14.76
C GLU A 484 29.13 38.20 14.99
N ASN A 485 28.46 38.77 13.98
CA ASN A 485 27.08 39.27 14.14
C ASN A 485 26.03 38.23 13.70
N SER A 486 26.38 37.39 12.72
CA SER A 486 25.47 36.39 12.14
C SER A 486 24.71 35.53 13.20
N PRO A 487 25.34 35.04 14.28
CA PRO A 487 24.61 34.25 15.28
C PRO A 487 23.59 35.00 16.14
N LEU A 488 23.81 36.30 16.37
CA LEU A 488 22.87 37.14 17.14
C LEU A 488 21.65 37.48 16.30
N ASP A 489 21.88 37.82 15.04
CA ASP A 489 20.81 38.13 14.08
C ASP A 489 19.95 36.88 13.84
N ALA A 490 20.56 35.69 13.71
CA ALA A 490 19.85 34.44 13.48
C ALA A 490 18.86 34.06 14.60
N TYR A 491 19.23 34.23 15.88
CA TYR A 491 18.32 33.89 16.98
C TYR A 491 17.14 34.86 17.07
N GLN A 492 17.38 36.16 16.83
CA GLN A 492 16.29 37.14 16.82
C GLN A 492 15.35 36.93 15.62
N ASP A 493 15.91 36.62 14.45
CA ASP A 493 15.15 36.30 13.23
C ASP A 493 14.23 35.09 13.44
N TYR A 494 14.76 34.02 14.06
CA TYR A 494 13.98 32.84 14.44
C TYR A 494 12.77 33.21 15.32
N LEU A 495 12.98 33.98 16.39
CA LEU A 495 11.89 34.38 17.30
C LEU A 495 10.85 35.28 16.64
N ASP A 496 11.26 36.13 15.69
CA ASP A 496 10.38 37.11 15.06
C ASP A 496 9.59 36.54 13.87
N ASN A 497 10.15 35.56 13.14
CA ASN A 497 9.64 35.14 11.84
C ASN A 497 9.34 33.64 11.69
N GLU A 498 9.89 32.77 12.54
CA GLU A 498 9.81 31.31 12.35
C GLU A 498 8.93 30.61 13.37
N LEU A 499 8.50 31.30 14.43
CA LEU A 499 7.57 30.77 15.42
C LEU A 499 6.16 30.67 14.84
N ASP A 500 5.62 29.46 14.85
CA ASP A 500 4.28 29.17 14.37
C ASP A 500 3.19 29.69 15.33
N ASN A 501 2.23 30.41 14.75
CA ASN A 501 1.11 31.02 15.48
C ASN A 501 -0.24 30.77 14.79
N THR A 502 -0.28 29.83 13.85
CA THR A 502 -1.47 29.41 13.12
C THR A 502 -1.84 28.01 13.56
N GLY A 503 -3.15 27.75 13.76
CA GLY A 503 -3.60 26.41 14.09
C GLY A 503 -3.92 25.57 12.86
N PRO A 504 -3.98 24.25 13.03
CA PRO A 504 -4.11 23.32 11.93
C PRO A 504 -5.43 23.50 11.19
N SER A 505 -5.38 23.36 9.86
CA SER A 505 -6.54 23.45 9.00
C SER A 505 -6.81 22.11 8.30
N LEU A 506 -8.09 21.75 8.18
CA LEU A 506 -8.49 20.52 7.50
C LEU A 506 -8.38 20.72 5.99
N VAL A 507 -7.52 19.93 5.35
CA VAL A 507 -7.29 19.91 3.90
C VAL A 507 -8.35 19.07 3.19
N SER A 508 -8.59 17.86 3.69
CA SER A 508 -9.61 16.93 3.20
C SER A 508 -9.96 15.91 4.28
N TRP A 509 -10.97 15.07 4.03
CA TRP A 509 -11.32 13.99 4.94
C TRP A 509 -12.06 12.86 4.22
N MET A 510 -12.01 11.67 4.81
CA MET A 510 -12.79 10.49 4.41
C MET A 510 -13.94 10.29 5.41
N PRO A 511 -15.20 10.16 4.94
CA PRO A 511 -15.63 10.02 3.54
C PRO A 511 -15.76 11.32 2.73
N GLY A 512 -15.64 12.49 3.35
CA GLY A 512 -15.73 13.78 2.66
C GLY A 512 -17.10 14.45 2.80
N ASP A 513 -17.16 15.73 2.40
CA ASP A 513 -18.37 16.54 2.54
C ASP A 513 -19.49 16.10 1.56
N SER A 514 -20.71 16.57 1.79
CA SER A 514 -21.88 16.19 0.96
C SER A 514 -21.76 16.59 -0.51
N ASP A 515 -20.87 17.53 -0.84
CA ASP A 515 -20.58 17.98 -2.20
C ASP A 515 -19.20 17.54 -2.71
N ALA A 516 -18.57 16.57 -2.03
CA ALA A 516 -17.36 15.90 -2.49
C ALA A 516 -17.57 15.27 -3.89
N ILE A 517 -16.46 15.00 -4.58
CA ILE A 517 -16.47 14.49 -5.95
C ILE A 517 -16.02 13.03 -5.95
N PRO A 518 -16.83 12.09 -6.50
CA PRO A 518 -18.21 12.27 -6.97
C PRO A 518 -19.21 12.48 -5.83
N ALA A 519 -20.45 12.90 -6.12
CA ALA A 519 -21.45 13.16 -5.07
C ALA A 519 -21.80 11.92 -4.21
N THR A 520 -21.43 10.73 -4.67
CA THR A 520 -21.60 9.44 -3.97
C THR A 520 -20.50 9.12 -2.97
N ARG A 521 -19.53 10.02 -2.75
CA ARG A 521 -18.37 9.81 -1.86
C ARG A 521 -18.69 9.23 -0.47
N GLN A 522 -19.80 9.64 0.15
CA GLN A 522 -20.24 9.10 1.45
C GLN A 522 -20.81 7.68 1.36
N SER A 523 -21.53 7.32 0.29
CA SER A 523 -22.05 5.96 0.12
C SER A 523 -20.95 4.95 -0.21
N MET A 524 -19.78 5.41 -0.66
CA MET A 524 -18.62 4.54 -0.89
C MET A 524 -17.96 4.04 0.41
N GLN A 525 -18.38 4.52 1.58
CA GLN A 525 -17.87 4.06 2.86
C GLN A 525 -18.34 2.62 3.16
N ARG A 526 -17.49 1.83 3.82
CA ARG A 526 -17.83 0.47 4.29
C ARG A 526 -17.78 0.34 5.80
N PRO A 527 -18.50 -0.63 6.39
CA PRO A 527 -18.40 -0.94 7.82
C PRO A 527 -16.98 -1.09 8.36
N GLY A 528 -16.07 -1.66 7.55
CA GLY A 528 -14.67 -1.86 7.93
C GLY A 528 -13.72 -0.70 7.61
N ASP A 529 -14.22 0.43 7.10
CA ASP A 529 -13.38 1.58 6.73
C ASP A 529 -13.25 2.59 7.88
N PRO A 530 -12.06 3.23 8.05
CA PRO A 530 -11.84 4.32 8.99
C PRO A 530 -12.56 5.61 8.59
N VAL A 531 -12.67 6.53 9.55
CA VAL A 531 -12.86 7.96 9.29
C VAL A 531 -11.49 8.62 9.35
N ILE A 532 -11.06 9.32 8.31
CA ILE A 532 -9.70 9.91 8.26
C ILE A 532 -9.81 11.42 8.07
N LEU A 533 -9.10 12.19 8.87
CA LEU A 533 -8.98 13.65 8.77
C LEU A 533 -7.56 14.00 8.31
N PHE A 534 -7.43 14.76 7.22
CA PHE A 534 -6.13 15.21 6.71
C PHE A 534 -5.94 16.69 6.98
N PHE A 535 -4.89 17.04 7.72
CA PHE A 535 -4.52 18.41 8.05
C PHE A 535 -3.35 18.90 7.18
N ASP A 536 -3.11 20.22 7.19
CA ASP A 536 -2.01 20.88 6.46
C ASP A 536 -0.69 20.92 7.24
N GLU A 537 -0.70 20.49 8.49
CA GLU A 537 0.44 20.41 9.40
C GLU A 537 0.27 19.31 10.47
N PRO A 538 1.36 18.83 11.10
CA PRO A 538 1.29 17.75 12.07
C PRO A 538 0.62 18.18 13.38
N LEU A 539 -0.16 17.25 13.95
CA LEU A 539 -0.84 17.44 15.24
C LEU A 539 0.06 17.00 16.40
N ASP A 540 -0.15 17.57 17.59
CA ASP A 540 0.43 17.03 18.82
C ASP A 540 -0.36 15.79 19.26
N PRO A 541 0.25 14.58 19.29
CA PRO A 541 -0.43 13.35 19.70
C PRO A 541 -1.08 13.45 21.09
N ALA A 542 -0.44 14.16 22.03
CA ALA A 542 -0.92 14.28 23.40
C ALA A 542 -2.23 15.07 23.50
N SER A 543 -2.56 15.86 22.46
CA SER A 543 -3.77 16.66 22.41
C SER A 543 -5.01 15.89 21.90
N ILE A 544 -4.88 14.64 21.43
CA ILE A 544 -5.96 13.95 20.70
C ILE A 544 -7.00 13.29 21.62
N GLU A 545 -6.56 12.43 22.55
CA GLU A 545 -7.41 11.46 23.30
C GLU A 545 -8.66 12.08 23.94
N ASN A 546 -8.57 13.33 24.40
CA ASN A 546 -9.66 14.02 25.11
C ASN A 546 -10.40 15.08 24.27
N ASN A 547 -9.93 15.35 23.05
CA ASN A 547 -10.41 16.45 22.22
C ASN A 547 -11.05 15.99 20.90
N VAL A 548 -11.12 14.68 20.67
CA VAL A 548 -11.83 14.06 19.54
C VAL A 548 -12.96 13.19 20.08
N SER A 549 -14.13 13.29 19.46
CA SER A 549 -15.27 12.44 19.80
C SER A 549 -16.04 12.02 18.56
N LEU A 550 -16.59 10.80 18.61
CA LEU A 550 -17.46 10.24 17.59
C LEU A 550 -18.82 9.90 18.24
N THR A 551 -19.90 10.37 17.64
CA THR A 551 -21.27 10.06 18.09
C THR A 551 -22.01 9.34 16.97
N ALA A 552 -22.58 8.17 17.26
CA ALA A 552 -23.46 7.46 16.36
C ALA A 552 -24.92 7.73 16.73
N THR A 553 -25.72 8.10 15.73
CA THR A 553 -27.15 8.31 15.84
C THR A 553 -27.89 7.43 14.84
N SER A 554 -28.67 6.48 15.36
CA SER A 554 -29.63 5.68 14.60
C SER A 554 -31.06 6.15 14.91
N ALA A 555 -32.07 5.54 14.27
CA ALA A 555 -33.48 5.92 14.47
C ALA A 555 -33.92 5.89 15.96
N ASP A 556 -33.38 4.97 16.75
CA ASP A 556 -33.81 4.71 18.13
C ASP A 556 -32.77 5.11 19.20
N THR A 557 -31.52 5.40 18.81
CA THR A 557 -30.43 5.64 19.76
C THR A 557 -29.48 6.74 19.29
N SER A 558 -28.90 7.48 20.24
CA SER A 558 -27.76 8.37 20.00
C SER A 558 -26.77 8.15 21.12
N ALA A 559 -25.55 7.74 20.77
CA ALA A 559 -24.54 7.32 21.73
C ALA A 559 -23.13 7.71 21.27
N ALA A 560 -22.26 7.99 22.23
CA ALA A 560 -20.83 8.09 21.96
C ALA A 560 -20.31 6.70 21.53
N VAL A 561 -19.39 6.71 20.57
CA VAL A 561 -18.74 5.51 20.03
C VAL A 561 -17.28 5.57 20.45
N ASP A 562 -16.82 4.51 21.10
CA ASP A 562 -15.39 4.33 21.37
C ASP A 562 -14.67 4.07 20.04
N PHE A 563 -13.44 4.53 19.92
CA PHE A 563 -12.63 4.32 18.71
C PHE A 563 -11.16 4.18 19.08
N ALA A 564 -10.43 3.39 18.28
CA ALA A 564 -8.98 3.48 18.23
C ALA A 564 -8.59 4.62 17.26
N PHE A 565 -7.42 5.22 17.46
CA PHE A 565 -6.90 6.21 16.53
C PHE A 565 -5.43 5.98 16.24
N ASP A 566 -4.99 6.46 15.08
CA ASP A 566 -3.58 6.53 14.68
C ASP A 566 -3.33 7.91 14.06
N LEU A 567 -2.19 8.49 14.41
CA LEU A 567 -1.71 9.73 13.82
C LEU A 567 -0.45 9.39 13.03
N ASP A 568 -0.51 9.61 11.72
CA ASP A 568 0.63 9.42 10.83
C ASP A 568 0.79 10.62 9.90
N GLY A 569 1.83 11.41 10.12
CA GLY A 569 2.04 12.67 9.41
C GLY A 569 1.02 13.71 9.85
N THR A 570 0.16 14.09 8.91
CA THR A 570 -0.96 15.02 9.12
C THR A 570 -2.31 14.32 9.00
N ALA A 571 -2.31 12.98 8.92
CA ALA A 571 -3.51 12.16 8.83
C ALA A 571 -3.88 11.58 10.21
N LEU A 572 -5.07 11.92 10.69
CA LEU A 572 -5.67 11.32 11.88
C LEU A 572 -6.74 10.32 11.45
N ALA A 573 -6.45 9.04 11.60
CA ALA A 573 -7.39 7.94 11.33
C ALA A 573 -8.13 7.56 12.61
N LEU A 574 -9.46 7.44 12.52
CA LEU A 574 -10.35 7.03 13.59
C LEU A 574 -11.04 5.72 13.19
N ASN A 575 -10.87 4.69 14.00
CA ASN A 575 -11.44 3.36 13.83
C ASN A 575 -12.51 3.10 14.88
N PRO A 576 -13.81 3.25 14.53
CA PRO A 576 -14.91 2.99 15.46
C PRO A 576 -14.89 1.55 15.97
N ALA A 577 -15.08 1.37 17.28
CA ALA A 577 -15.19 0.05 17.88
C ALA A 577 -16.41 -0.68 17.32
N GLY A 578 -16.20 -1.88 16.77
CA GLY A 578 -17.24 -2.64 16.07
C GLY A 578 -17.54 -2.16 14.65
N GLY A 579 -16.78 -1.19 14.12
CA GLY A 579 -16.93 -0.67 12.76
C GLY A 579 -18.09 0.31 12.57
N LEU A 580 -18.20 0.83 11.35
CA LEU A 580 -19.32 1.65 10.93
C LEU A 580 -20.56 0.78 10.67
N LYS A 581 -21.75 1.30 10.97
CA LYS A 581 -23.02 0.57 10.85
C LYS A 581 -23.92 1.25 9.85
N HIS A 582 -24.62 0.44 9.06
CA HIS A 582 -25.64 0.90 8.14
C HIS A 582 -26.80 1.59 8.88
N GLY A 583 -27.51 2.49 8.18
CA GLY A 583 -28.64 3.27 8.74
C GLY A 583 -28.27 4.21 9.89
N THR A 584 -26.98 4.51 10.07
CA THR A 584 -26.46 5.29 11.19
C THR A 584 -25.76 6.56 10.71
N THR A 585 -26.08 7.69 11.33
CA THR A 585 -25.38 8.96 11.17
C THR A 585 -24.24 9.06 12.17
N TYR A 586 -23.05 9.43 11.71
CA TYR A 586 -21.86 9.62 12.53
C TYR A 586 -21.47 11.09 12.55
N ASP A 587 -21.39 11.66 13.75
CA ASP A 587 -20.92 13.03 13.99
C ASP A 587 -19.53 13.00 14.63
N ILE A 588 -18.55 13.61 13.96
CA ILE A 588 -17.18 13.79 14.42
C ILE A 588 -17.06 15.20 14.98
N SER A 589 -16.59 15.33 16.22
CA SER A 589 -16.23 16.62 16.81
C SER A 589 -14.76 16.61 17.21
N VAL A 590 -14.02 17.58 16.69
CA VAL A 590 -12.63 17.88 17.08
C VAL A 590 -12.64 19.25 17.72
N ASN A 591 -12.22 19.35 18.98
CA ASN A 591 -12.23 20.61 19.73
C ASN A 591 -11.12 20.63 20.77
N GLY A 592 -10.04 21.37 20.49
CA GLY A 592 -8.91 21.52 21.41
C GLY A 592 -7.70 20.65 21.07
N VAL A 593 -7.75 19.89 19.98
CA VAL A 593 -6.55 19.31 19.35
C VAL A 593 -5.64 20.45 18.90
N THR A 594 -4.34 20.32 19.10
CA THR A 594 -3.34 21.32 18.73
C THR A 594 -2.33 20.80 17.73
N ASP A 595 -1.66 21.70 17.04
CA ASP A 595 -0.38 21.41 16.38
C ASP A 595 0.75 21.22 17.43
N LEU A 596 1.98 21.09 16.93
CA LEU A 596 3.20 20.98 17.73
C LEU A 596 3.57 22.24 18.53
N ALA A 597 3.07 23.41 18.10
CA ALA A 597 3.29 24.72 18.72
C ALA A 597 2.21 25.07 19.77
N GLY A 598 1.16 24.25 19.88
CA GLY A 598 0.05 24.44 20.80
C GLY A 598 -1.11 25.28 20.25
N ASN A 599 -1.15 25.59 18.95
CA ASN A 599 -2.29 26.31 18.38
C ASN A 599 -3.46 25.34 18.12
N PRO A 600 -4.69 25.67 18.56
CA PRO A 600 -5.80 24.72 18.52
C PRO A 600 -6.60 24.73 17.22
N VAL A 601 -7.21 23.60 16.89
CA VAL A 601 -8.26 23.46 15.88
C VAL A 601 -9.62 23.11 16.51
N SER A 602 -10.69 23.55 15.85
CA SER A 602 -12.06 23.17 16.19
C SER A 602 -12.89 22.98 14.92
N LEU A 603 -13.43 21.78 14.73
CA LEU A 603 -14.29 21.44 13.59
C LEU A 603 -15.33 20.38 13.94
N THR A 604 -16.33 20.24 13.07
CA THR A 604 -17.32 19.17 13.14
C THR A 604 -17.57 18.65 11.74
N ARG A 605 -17.74 17.33 11.61
CA ARG A 605 -18.08 16.64 10.37
C ARG A 605 -19.18 15.63 10.64
N SER A 606 -19.97 15.34 9.60
CA SER A 606 -21.08 14.39 9.70
C SER A 606 -21.24 13.65 8.39
N PHE A 607 -21.52 12.36 8.47
CA PHE A 607 -21.90 11.53 7.33
C PHE A 607 -22.89 10.46 7.77
N THR A 608 -23.60 9.86 6.81
CA THR A 608 -24.58 8.80 7.10
C THR A 608 -24.27 7.59 6.24
N MET A 609 -24.20 6.42 6.88
CA MET A 609 -24.13 5.14 6.19
C MET A 609 -25.51 4.80 5.62
N GLU A 610 -25.57 4.29 4.40
CA GLU A 610 -26.82 3.85 3.77
C GLU A 610 -27.53 2.81 4.65
N ASP A 611 -28.87 2.87 4.69
CA ASP A 611 -29.68 1.90 5.43
C ASP A 611 -29.81 0.61 4.61
N LEU A 612 -29.69 -0.55 5.27
CA LEU A 612 -29.87 -1.88 4.67
C LEU A 612 -31.17 -2.56 5.13
N GLY A 613 -31.99 -1.88 5.93
CA GLY A 613 -33.26 -2.44 6.35
C GLY A 613 -33.10 -3.69 7.22
N GLU A 614 -31.95 -3.87 7.89
CA GLU A 614 -31.60 -5.07 8.70
C GLU A 614 -32.64 -5.41 9.80
N ASN A 615 -33.52 -4.47 10.15
CA ASN A 615 -34.62 -4.66 11.12
C ASN A 615 -36.01 -4.78 10.46
N SER A 616 -36.07 -4.97 9.15
CA SER A 616 -37.30 -5.11 8.37
C SER A 616 -37.66 -6.58 8.18
N ASP A 617 -38.91 -6.95 8.44
CA ASP A 617 -39.44 -8.30 8.16
C ASP A 617 -39.42 -8.65 6.65
N ASN A 618 -39.13 -7.68 5.78
CA ASN A 618 -39.15 -7.82 4.32
C ASN A 618 -37.76 -7.99 3.68
N VAL A 619 -36.66 -8.00 4.47
CA VAL A 619 -35.29 -8.17 3.95
C VAL A 619 -34.79 -9.56 4.31
N ASN A 620 -34.45 -10.37 3.30
CA ASN A 620 -33.93 -11.72 3.51
C ASN A 620 -32.43 -11.68 3.81
N SER A 621 -32.00 -12.33 4.89
CA SER A 621 -30.56 -12.48 5.21
C SER A 621 -29.93 -13.63 4.41
N ARG A 622 -28.71 -13.41 3.92
CA ARG A 622 -27.88 -14.43 3.26
C ARG A 622 -26.53 -14.57 3.92
N SER A 623 -25.94 -15.76 3.75
CA SER A 623 -24.57 -16.06 4.16
C SER A 623 -23.57 -15.08 3.54
N PRO A 624 -22.52 -14.66 4.28
CA PRO A 624 -21.43 -13.91 3.68
C PRO A 624 -20.64 -14.80 2.70
N ILE A 625 -19.99 -14.19 1.71
CA ILE A 625 -19.10 -14.88 0.76
C ILE A 625 -17.70 -14.26 0.77
N ALA A 626 -16.69 -15.04 0.40
CA ALA A 626 -15.37 -14.52 0.09
C ALA A 626 -15.38 -13.88 -1.31
N LEU A 627 -15.31 -12.56 -1.39
CA LEU A 627 -15.26 -11.80 -2.64
C LEU A 627 -13.92 -11.99 -3.38
N THR A 628 -12.82 -12.00 -2.61
CA THR A 628 -11.49 -12.28 -3.14
C THR A 628 -10.66 -13.05 -2.12
N THR A 629 -9.75 -13.86 -2.66
CA THR A 629 -8.76 -14.62 -1.91
C THR A 629 -7.38 -14.37 -2.52
N TYR A 630 -6.38 -14.07 -1.70
CA TYR A 630 -5.00 -13.90 -2.13
C TYR A 630 -4.09 -14.68 -1.19
N PRO A 631 -3.35 -15.69 -1.67
CA PRO A 631 -3.33 -16.22 -3.04
C PRO A 631 -4.52 -17.17 -3.29
N GLY A 632 -4.88 -17.43 -4.54
CA GLY A 632 -5.85 -18.47 -4.92
C GLY A 632 -7.17 -17.94 -5.49
N PHE A 633 -8.16 -18.83 -5.58
CA PHE A 633 -9.47 -18.56 -6.19
C PHE A 633 -10.59 -18.93 -5.19
N PRO A 634 -11.62 -18.11 -4.99
CA PRO A 634 -12.52 -18.20 -3.83
C PRO A 634 -13.62 -19.28 -3.96
N CYS A 635 -13.25 -20.52 -4.28
CA CYS A 635 -14.19 -21.64 -4.41
C CYS A 635 -13.70 -22.92 -3.74
N VAL A 636 -14.62 -23.76 -3.29
CA VAL A 636 -14.33 -25.15 -2.93
C VAL A 636 -13.98 -25.93 -4.19
N THR A 637 -12.90 -26.72 -4.17
CA THR A 637 -12.44 -27.46 -5.34
C THR A 637 -12.46 -28.98 -5.17
N THR A 638 -12.56 -29.67 -6.30
CA THR A 638 -12.39 -31.12 -6.43
C THR A 638 -11.21 -31.45 -7.34
N GLY A 639 -10.52 -32.57 -7.08
CA GLY A 639 -9.43 -33.04 -7.95
C GLY A 639 -8.09 -32.30 -7.77
N VAL A 640 -7.82 -31.76 -6.57
CA VAL A 640 -6.50 -31.19 -6.23
C VAL A 640 -5.41 -32.26 -6.34
N ASP A 641 -4.39 -32.00 -7.16
CA ASP A 641 -3.24 -32.88 -7.33
C ASP A 641 -1.93 -32.07 -7.29
N LEU A 642 -1.28 -32.10 -6.13
CA LEU A 642 -0.01 -31.40 -5.89
C LEU A 642 1.20 -32.12 -6.54
N ASN A 643 1.02 -33.37 -6.98
CA ASN A 643 2.06 -34.19 -7.60
C ASN A 643 1.99 -34.19 -9.13
N ALA A 644 0.94 -33.60 -9.71
CA ALA A 644 0.82 -33.38 -11.14
C ALA A 644 1.97 -32.49 -11.67
N ASN A 645 2.22 -32.53 -12.98
CA ASN A 645 3.20 -31.68 -13.64
C ASN A 645 2.58 -30.94 -14.83
N PRO A 646 2.19 -29.66 -14.67
CA PRO A 646 2.29 -28.85 -13.45
C PRO A 646 1.27 -29.26 -12.35
N PRO A 647 1.52 -28.91 -11.07
CA PRO A 647 0.55 -29.09 -9.98
C PRO A 647 -0.77 -28.34 -10.24
N THR A 648 -1.88 -28.87 -9.75
CA THR A 648 -3.22 -28.31 -9.99
C THR A 648 -4.05 -28.20 -8.72
N HIS A 649 -4.80 -27.10 -8.60
CA HIS A 649 -5.80 -26.87 -7.56
C HIS A 649 -7.15 -27.55 -7.89
N GLY A 650 -7.20 -28.33 -8.97
CA GLY A 650 -8.43 -29.00 -9.40
C GLY A 650 -9.41 -28.04 -10.08
N GLN A 651 -10.70 -28.25 -9.87
CA GLN A 651 -11.80 -27.48 -10.45
C GLN A 651 -12.78 -27.07 -9.35
N CYS A 652 -13.42 -25.91 -9.46
CA CYS A 652 -14.48 -25.55 -8.53
C CYS A 652 -15.59 -26.62 -8.55
N LEU A 653 -16.12 -26.94 -7.37
CA LEU A 653 -17.27 -27.83 -7.21
C LEU A 653 -18.51 -27.15 -7.81
N ASP A 654 -19.27 -27.84 -8.67
CA ASP A 654 -20.48 -27.31 -9.32
C ASP A 654 -21.67 -28.29 -9.24
N ALA A 655 -22.87 -27.80 -9.57
CA ALA A 655 -24.12 -28.56 -9.55
C ALA A 655 -24.35 -29.49 -10.77
N ALA A 656 -23.40 -29.60 -11.72
CA ALA A 656 -23.65 -30.25 -13.01
C ALA A 656 -22.95 -31.62 -13.16
N PRO A 657 -23.52 -32.73 -12.62
CA PRO A 657 -22.95 -34.06 -12.77
C PRO A 657 -23.03 -34.55 -14.23
N GLY A 658 -21.98 -34.27 -15.01
CA GLY A 658 -21.87 -34.61 -16.44
C GLY A 658 -21.91 -33.43 -17.40
N GLY A 659 -21.97 -32.19 -16.90
CA GLY A 659 -21.87 -30.95 -17.69
C GLY A 659 -20.47 -30.67 -18.25
N PRO A 660 -20.28 -29.56 -18.99
CA PRO A 660 -18.97 -29.08 -19.41
C PRO A 660 -18.09 -28.91 -18.17
N ARG A 661 -16.89 -29.49 -18.18
CA ARG A 661 -15.97 -29.31 -17.05
C ARG A 661 -15.54 -27.84 -16.98
N GLY A 662 -15.65 -27.24 -15.80
CA GLY A 662 -15.10 -25.92 -15.53
C GLY A 662 -13.57 -25.85 -15.72
N GLN A 663 -13.02 -24.65 -15.64
CA GLN A 663 -11.58 -24.44 -15.78
C GLN A 663 -10.78 -25.21 -14.71
N GLN A 664 -9.68 -25.83 -15.14
CA GLN A 664 -8.67 -26.38 -14.23
C GLN A 664 -7.80 -25.26 -13.65
N LEU A 665 -7.86 -25.09 -12.33
CA LEU A 665 -7.19 -24.02 -11.59
C LEU A 665 -5.71 -24.36 -11.33
N PRO A 666 -4.79 -23.39 -11.51
CA PRO A 666 -3.39 -23.57 -11.16
C PRO A 666 -3.16 -23.51 -9.65
N ILE A 667 -2.07 -24.10 -9.17
CA ILE A 667 -1.55 -23.75 -7.83
C ILE A 667 -0.90 -22.37 -7.92
N THR A 668 -1.47 -21.39 -7.22
CA THR A 668 -0.99 -20.01 -7.23
C THR A 668 0.27 -19.84 -6.38
N THR A 669 0.99 -18.74 -6.61
CA THR A 669 2.20 -18.38 -5.88
C THR A 669 1.96 -17.15 -5.00
N LEU A 670 2.63 -17.08 -3.86
CA LEU A 670 2.64 -15.93 -2.96
C LEU A 670 4.09 -15.49 -2.69
N PRO A 671 4.46 -14.23 -2.95
CA PRO A 671 5.80 -13.72 -2.62
C PRO A 671 6.13 -13.91 -1.14
N GLU A 672 7.38 -14.28 -0.84
CA GLU A 672 7.84 -14.71 0.48
C GLU A 672 7.58 -13.70 1.61
N ASP A 673 7.40 -12.43 1.27
CA ASP A 673 7.22 -11.28 2.16
C ASP A 673 5.78 -10.75 2.24
N ARG A 674 4.80 -11.40 1.58
CA ARG A 674 3.40 -10.95 1.51
C ARG A 674 2.44 -11.78 2.37
N PRO A 675 1.35 -11.18 2.88
CA PRO A 675 0.34 -11.88 3.67
C PRO A 675 -0.66 -12.65 2.79
N ILE A 676 -1.37 -13.60 3.41
CA ILE A 676 -2.65 -14.09 2.88
C ILE A 676 -3.71 -13.02 3.15
N VAL A 677 -4.60 -12.74 2.20
CA VAL A 677 -5.68 -11.75 2.32
C VAL A 677 -7.00 -12.34 1.85
N VAL A 678 -8.06 -12.14 2.63
CA VAL A 678 -9.44 -12.48 2.24
C VAL A 678 -10.34 -11.27 2.47
N VAL A 679 -11.18 -10.95 1.48
CA VAL A 679 -12.20 -9.88 1.56
C VAL A 679 -13.58 -10.53 1.52
N PHE A 680 -14.48 -10.12 2.41
CA PHE A 680 -15.83 -10.66 2.55
C PHE A 680 -16.91 -9.69 2.05
N SER A 681 -18.06 -10.22 1.64
CA SER A 681 -19.20 -9.41 1.15
C SER A 681 -19.92 -8.64 2.25
N GLN A 682 -19.90 -9.17 3.47
CA GLN A 682 -20.61 -8.61 4.62
C GLN A 682 -19.69 -8.48 5.83
N SER A 683 -20.12 -7.73 6.83
CA SER A 683 -19.41 -7.64 8.11
C SER A 683 -19.40 -9.01 8.80
N MET A 684 -18.22 -9.41 9.26
CA MET A 684 -17.94 -10.70 9.87
C MET A 684 -17.86 -10.57 11.39
N ASN A 685 -18.30 -11.60 12.09
CA ASN A 685 -18.06 -11.69 13.53
C ASN A 685 -16.57 -12.01 13.75
N LEU A 686 -15.80 -11.03 14.23
CA LEU A 686 -14.34 -11.17 14.37
C LEU A 686 -13.91 -12.26 15.36
N ASP A 687 -14.75 -12.61 16.34
CA ASP A 687 -14.47 -13.68 17.30
C ASP A 687 -14.64 -15.07 16.68
N SER A 688 -15.44 -15.17 15.61
CA SER A 688 -15.63 -16.41 14.84
C SER A 688 -14.41 -16.75 13.98
N ILE A 689 -13.51 -15.78 13.74
CA ILE A 689 -12.29 -15.95 12.95
C ILE A 689 -11.09 -16.02 13.90
N ASN A 690 -10.56 -17.22 14.08
CA ASN A 690 -9.47 -17.55 15.00
C ASN A 690 -8.61 -18.69 14.45
N ASP A 691 -7.61 -19.16 15.21
CA ASP A 691 -6.70 -20.25 14.83
C ASP A 691 -7.37 -21.62 14.64
N GLN A 692 -8.64 -21.81 15.02
CA GLN A 692 -9.39 -23.05 14.74
C GLN A 692 -10.29 -22.97 13.50
N THR A 693 -10.70 -21.76 13.08
CA THR A 693 -11.63 -21.55 11.96
C THR A 693 -10.95 -20.98 10.71
N PHE A 694 -9.84 -20.27 10.88
CA PHE A 694 -8.92 -19.86 9.81
C PHE A 694 -7.56 -20.53 10.04
N VAL A 695 -7.38 -21.70 9.44
CA VAL A 695 -6.23 -22.59 9.70
C VAL A 695 -5.21 -22.45 8.57
N VAL A 696 -3.97 -22.08 8.89
CA VAL A 696 -2.85 -22.00 7.94
C VAL A 696 -1.82 -23.08 8.25
N GLU A 697 -1.48 -23.89 7.25
CA GLU A 697 -0.63 -25.07 7.43
C GLU A 697 0.27 -25.34 6.22
N LYS A 698 1.45 -25.88 6.48
CA LYS A 698 2.33 -26.50 5.49
C LYS A 698 1.92 -27.96 5.32
N VAL A 699 1.78 -28.39 4.07
CA VAL A 699 1.20 -29.71 3.74
C VAL A 699 2.14 -30.53 2.87
N THR A 700 2.10 -31.86 3.03
CA THR A 700 2.91 -32.81 2.25
C THR A 700 2.17 -33.37 1.02
N GLY A 701 0.86 -33.13 0.91
CA GLY A 701 -0.02 -33.67 -0.13
C GLY A 701 -1.47 -33.19 0.06
N SER A 702 -2.28 -33.26 -1.00
CA SER A 702 -3.70 -32.85 -0.96
C SER A 702 -4.60 -33.79 -0.14
N ASP A 703 -4.10 -34.97 0.24
CA ASP A 703 -4.75 -35.94 1.11
C ASP A 703 -4.52 -35.68 2.61
N THR A 704 -3.68 -34.72 2.96
CA THR A 704 -3.44 -34.29 4.35
C THR A 704 -4.75 -33.74 4.94
N PRO A 705 -5.34 -34.32 5.99
CA PRO A 705 -6.56 -33.78 6.59
C PRO A 705 -6.37 -32.35 7.12
N VAL A 706 -7.43 -31.54 7.12
CA VAL A 706 -7.39 -30.16 7.64
C VAL A 706 -7.00 -30.16 9.13
N GLY A 707 -5.99 -29.37 9.47
CA GLY A 707 -5.47 -29.31 10.84
C GLY A 707 -4.54 -30.46 11.25
N GLU A 708 -4.24 -31.40 10.34
CA GLU A 708 -3.20 -32.43 10.55
C GLU A 708 -1.86 -32.07 9.87
N GLY A 709 -1.79 -30.98 9.11
CA GLY A 709 -0.54 -30.42 8.59
C GLY A 709 0.31 -29.71 9.64
N GLU A 710 1.47 -29.20 9.23
CA GLU A 710 2.33 -28.39 10.10
C GLU A 710 1.78 -26.96 10.18
N ILE A 711 1.22 -26.57 11.33
CA ILE A 711 0.65 -25.23 11.53
C ILE A 711 1.72 -24.16 11.31
N VAL A 712 1.39 -23.17 10.48
CA VAL A 712 2.25 -22.00 10.24
C VAL A 712 1.96 -20.98 11.33
N ALA A 713 2.97 -20.67 12.15
CA ALA A 713 2.86 -19.59 13.12
C ALA A 713 2.82 -18.22 12.42
N GLY A 714 2.05 -17.29 12.97
CA GLY A 714 1.92 -15.95 12.41
C GLY A 714 0.90 -15.08 13.14
N ARG A 715 0.70 -13.89 12.59
CA ARG A 715 -0.24 -12.88 13.10
C ARG A 715 -1.43 -12.75 12.15
N LEU A 716 -2.63 -12.90 12.70
CA LEU A 716 -3.89 -12.63 12.03
C LEU A 716 -4.36 -11.21 12.39
N GLU A 717 -4.49 -10.36 11.38
CA GLU A 717 -5.09 -9.02 11.48
C GLU A 717 -6.51 -9.06 10.94
N LYS A 718 -7.46 -8.52 11.71
CA LYS A 718 -8.89 -8.62 11.41
C LYS A 718 -9.54 -7.24 11.33
N ASN A 719 -10.29 -7.00 10.26
CA ASN A 719 -11.24 -5.89 10.07
C ASN A 719 -12.62 -6.50 9.79
N ASN A 720 -13.70 -5.73 9.95
CA ASN A 720 -15.07 -6.23 9.78
C ASN A 720 -15.31 -6.97 8.46
N GLN A 721 -14.68 -6.59 7.35
CA GLN A 721 -14.88 -7.23 6.04
C GLN A 721 -13.59 -7.78 5.40
N ARG A 722 -12.50 -7.89 6.17
CA ARG A 722 -11.21 -8.32 5.64
C ARG A 722 -10.33 -8.93 6.70
N ILE A 723 -9.58 -9.97 6.34
CA ILE A 723 -8.52 -10.52 7.17
C ILE A 723 -7.18 -10.53 6.43
N ARG A 724 -6.09 -10.41 7.19
CA ARG A 724 -4.72 -10.60 6.69
C ARG A 724 -3.94 -11.52 7.61
N PHE A 725 -3.28 -12.53 7.07
CA PHE A 725 -2.39 -13.39 7.83
C PHE A 725 -0.93 -13.17 7.42
N TYR A 726 -0.13 -12.69 8.36
CA TYR A 726 1.31 -12.50 8.20
C TYR A 726 2.05 -13.66 8.86
N PRO A 727 2.82 -14.48 8.13
CA PRO A 727 3.56 -15.57 8.74
C PRO A 727 4.73 -15.02 9.58
N ASP A 728 5.17 -15.81 10.56
CA ASP A 728 6.37 -15.48 11.34
C ASP A 728 7.67 -15.64 10.53
N GLN A 729 7.64 -16.55 9.56
CA GLN A 729 8.75 -16.89 8.67
C GLN A 729 8.35 -16.61 7.21
N PRO A 730 9.27 -16.16 6.34
CA PRO A 730 8.97 -16.00 4.92
C PRO A 730 8.46 -17.30 4.30
N TRP A 731 7.58 -17.20 3.30
CA TRP A 731 7.10 -18.40 2.61
C TRP A 731 8.25 -19.13 1.90
N SER A 732 8.33 -20.44 2.08
CA SER A 732 9.37 -21.26 1.47
C SER A 732 9.28 -21.23 -0.06
N LYS A 733 10.42 -20.97 -0.69
CA LYS A 733 10.62 -20.95 -2.14
C LYS A 733 11.09 -22.29 -2.70
N GLU A 734 11.32 -23.27 -1.82
CA GLU A 734 11.76 -24.60 -2.20
C GLU A 734 10.68 -25.33 -3.02
N ASP A 735 11.09 -25.89 -4.15
CA ASP A 735 10.22 -26.71 -4.99
C ASP A 735 9.62 -27.88 -4.20
N GLY A 736 8.31 -28.10 -4.38
CA GLY A 736 7.58 -29.17 -3.70
C GLY A 736 7.11 -28.84 -2.28
N VAL A 737 7.38 -27.63 -1.77
CA VAL A 737 6.75 -27.13 -0.55
C VAL A 737 5.42 -26.45 -0.89
N PHE A 738 4.35 -26.97 -0.30
CA PHE A 738 3.00 -26.43 -0.46
C PHE A 738 2.43 -25.98 0.89
N TYR A 739 1.64 -24.93 0.82
CA TYR A 739 0.87 -24.41 1.93
C TYR A 739 -0.62 -24.51 1.61
N ARG A 740 -1.44 -24.62 2.64
CA ARG A 740 -2.90 -24.56 2.59
C ARG A 740 -3.38 -23.57 3.64
N TYR A 741 -4.36 -22.75 3.29
CA TYR A 741 -5.20 -22.09 4.28
C TYR A 741 -6.66 -22.53 4.11
N THR A 742 -7.35 -22.74 5.23
CA THR A 742 -8.72 -23.26 5.25
C THR A 742 -9.62 -22.30 6.01
N MET A 743 -10.71 -21.89 5.36
CA MET A 743 -11.83 -21.17 5.97
C MET A 743 -12.92 -22.18 6.31
N LYS A 744 -13.18 -22.36 7.61
CA LYS A 744 -14.19 -23.33 8.07
C LYS A 744 -15.60 -22.83 7.87
N SER A 745 -16.44 -23.70 7.33
CA SER A 745 -17.87 -23.48 7.16
C SER A 745 -18.66 -24.75 7.48
N GLN A 746 -19.98 -24.61 7.55
CA GLN A 746 -20.90 -25.72 7.71
C GLN A 746 -22.24 -25.39 7.07
N GLN A 747 -22.82 -26.36 6.36
CA GLN A 747 -24.21 -26.30 5.92
C GLN A 747 -25.15 -26.05 7.09
N ASP A 748 -26.09 -25.11 6.91
CA ASP A 748 -27.04 -24.63 7.91
C ASP A 748 -26.35 -24.18 9.22
N GLY A 749 -25.08 -23.75 9.13
CA GLY A 749 -24.25 -23.38 10.25
C GLY A 749 -24.45 -21.94 10.75
N SER A 750 -24.05 -21.72 11.99
CA SER A 750 -24.07 -20.41 12.66
C SER A 750 -22.76 -20.12 13.39
N CYS A 751 -22.57 -18.90 13.87
CA CYS A 751 -21.42 -18.55 14.73
C CYS A 751 -21.20 -19.49 15.93
N SER A 752 -22.26 -20.15 16.43
CA SER A 752 -22.17 -21.04 17.58
C SER A 752 -21.58 -22.42 17.28
N ASP A 753 -21.41 -22.75 16.00
CA ASP A 753 -20.96 -24.07 15.53
C ASP A 753 -19.44 -24.14 15.32
N GLY A 754 -18.69 -23.08 15.64
CA GLY A 754 -17.23 -23.05 15.47
C GLY A 754 -16.80 -22.90 14.00
N VAL A 755 -17.52 -22.05 13.26
CA VAL A 755 -17.30 -21.72 11.86
C VAL A 755 -17.18 -20.21 11.68
N ILE A 756 -16.64 -19.76 10.55
CA ILE A 756 -16.61 -18.34 10.20
C ILE A 756 -18.03 -17.88 9.85
N CYS A 757 -18.50 -16.77 10.40
CA CYS A 757 -19.87 -16.30 10.24
C CYS A 757 -20.00 -14.76 10.16
N ALA A 758 -21.16 -14.29 9.68
CA ALA A 758 -21.51 -12.88 9.67
C ALA A 758 -21.71 -12.29 11.08
N GLU A 759 -21.53 -10.97 11.21
CA GLU A 759 -21.82 -10.19 12.41
C GLU A 759 -23.34 -10.01 12.61
N GLY A 760 -23.76 -9.67 13.85
CA GLY A 760 -25.11 -9.20 14.14
C GLY A 760 -26.18 -10.30 14.11
N ASP A 761 -27.41 -9.91 13.75
CA ASP A 761 -28.58 -10.79 13.72
C ASP A 761 -28.56 -11.76 12.53
N ASN A 762 -27.70 -11.52 11.52
CA ASN A 762 -27.50 -12.46 10.42
C ASN A 762 -26.90 -13.78 10.96
N GLY A 763 -25.70 -13.73 11.53
CA GLY A 763 -25.09 -14.86 12.25
C GLY A 763 -24.86 -16.16 11.44
N LEU A 764 -25.13 -16.14 10.13
CA LEU A 764 -25.02 -17.28 9.22
C LEU A 764 -23.56 -17.61 8.88
N ALA A 765 -23.26 -18.89 8.68
CA ALA A 765 -21.94 -19.37 8.29
C ALA A 765 -21.53 -18.89 6.87
N LEU A 766 -20.22 -18.78 6.64
CA LEU A 766 -19.64 -18.39 5.35
C LEU A 766 -20.07 -19.33 4.21
N GLN A 767 -20.68 -18.81 3.16
CA GLN A 767 -21.01 -19.58 1.96
C GLN A 767 -19.75 -19.79 1.11
N THR A 768 -19.52 -21.04 0.70
CA THR A 768 -18.27 -21.52 0.10
C THR A 768 -18.44 -22.26 -1.24
N ASP A 769 -19.65 -22.70 -1.58
CA ASP A 769 -19.96 -23.52 -2.76
C ASP A 769 -21.08 -22.91 -3.62
N LEU A 770 -20.93 -21.62 -3.94
CA LEU A 770 -21.84 -20.83 -4.79
C LEU A 770 -22.21 -21.47 -6.14
N LEU A 771 -21.39 -22.37 -6.68
CA LEU A 771 -21.68 -23.05 -7.96
C LEU A 771 -22.54 -24.32 -7.78
N VAL A 772 -22.75 -24.75 -6.53
CA VAL A 772 -23.70 -25.82 -6.16
C VAL A 772 -25.07 -25.20 -5.94
N ASP A 773 -25.17 -24.29 -4.97
CA ASP A 773 -26.37 -23.49 -4.70
C ASP A 773 -25.97 -22.13 -4.05
N PRO A 774 -26.13 -21.00 -4.75
CA PRO A 774 -25.84 -19.67 -4.21
C PRO A 774 -26.67 -19.29 -2.98
N GLU A 775 -27.85 -19.89 -2.79
CA GLU A 775 -28.80 -19.51 -1.73
C GLU A 775 -28.59 -20.30 -0.43
N ASP A 776 -27.67 -21.26 -0.43
CA ASP A 776 -27.39 -22.11 0.71
C ASP A 776 -26.85 -21.32 1.93
N VAL A 777 -27.14 -21.86 3.12
CA VAL A 777 -26.62 -21.33 4.38
C VAL A 777 -25.31 -22.03 4.72
N GLY A 778 -24.19 -21.32 4.63
CA GLY A 778 -22.87 -21.93 4.75
C GLY A 778 -22.58 -22.97 3.66
N GLY A 779 -21.53 -23.75 3.85
CA GLY A 779 -21.13 -24.81 2.91
C GLY A 779 -19.99 -25.67 3.49
N PRO A 780 -19.28 -26.46 2.69
CA PRO A 780 -18.11 -27.22 3.14
C PRO A 780 -16.88 -26.32 3.38
N ASP A 781 -15.89 -26.80 4.15
CA ASP A 781 -14.64 -26.07 4.36
C ASP A 781 -13.97 -25.67 3.02
N MET A 782 -13.64 -24.38 2.86
CA MET A 782 -12.93 -23.88 1.69
C MET A 782 -11.41 -23.94 1.95
N ALA A 783 -10.74 -24.87 1.30
CA ALA A 783 -9.28 -25.05 1.38
C ALA A 783 -8.59 -24.53 0.11
N ILE A 784 -7.63 -23.61 0.30
CA ILE A 784 -6.86 -23.01 -0.79
C ILE A 784 -5.37 -23.36 -0.66
N TYR A 785 -4.81 -23.98 -1.70
CA TYR A 785 -3.42 -24.41 -1.79
C TYR A 785 -2.57 -23.43 -2.62
N PHE A 786 -1.35 -23.16 -2.15
CA PHE A 786 -0.41 -22.26 -2.80
C PHE A 786 1.05 -22.65 -2.50
N ARG A 787 2.00 -21.96 -3.14
CA ARG A 787 3.45 -22.08 -2.87
C ARG A 787 4.11 -20.71 -2.72
N GLY A 788 5.23 -20.66 -2.00
CA GLY A 788 6.04 -19.44 -1.90
C GLY A 788 6.80 -19.14 -3.19
N THR A 789 7.12 -17.87 -3.44
CA THR A 789 8.02 -17.41 -4.51
C THR A 789 8.93 -16.29 -4.00
N ASP A 790 9.95 -15.91 -4.76
CA ASP A 790 10.79 -14.76 -4.44
C ASP A 790 9.96 -13.48 -4.23
N ALA A 791 10.45 -12.61 -3.35
CA ALA A 791 9.91 -11.25 -3.22
C ALA A 791 9.93 -10.54 -4.59
N VAL A 792 8.88 -9.76 -4.85
CA VAL A 792 8.71 -9.03 -6.12
C VAL A 792 8.57 -7.54 -5.84
N SER A 793 9.02 -6.70 -6.79
CA SER A 793 8.90 -5.25 -6.69
C SER A 793 7.57 -4.69 -7.17
N THR A 794 6.66 -5.55 -7.66
CA THR A 794 5.33 -5.15 -8.12
C THR A 794 4.44 -4.75 -6.95
N VAL A 795 3.33 -4.07 -7.22
CA VAL A 795 2.46 -3.54 -6.17
C VAL A 795 1.08 -4.20 -6.19
N PHE A 796 0.73 -4.84 -5.08
CA PHE A 796 -0.58 -5.48 -4.89
C PHE A 796 -1.63 -4.43 -4.51
N THR A 797 -2.66 -4.28 -5.34
CA THR A 797 -3.70 -3.28 -5.17
C THR A 797 -5.08 -3.96 -5.15
N PRO A 798 -5.61 -4.29 -3.96
CA PRO A 798 -6.95 -4.84 -3.83
C PRO A 798 -8.03 -3.77 -4.05
N LEU A 799 -9.07 -4.14 -4.78
CA LEU A 799 -10.22 -3.31 -5.14
C LEU A 799 -11.52 -3.96 -4.63
N ARG A 800 -12.45 -3.12 -4.20
CA ARG A 800 -13.80 -3.52 -3.77
C ARG A 800 -14.84 -2.94 -4.73
N ASN A 801 -15.94 -3.63 -4.96
CA ASN A 801 -17.07 -3.04 -5.66
C ASN A 801 -17.77 -1.98 -4.79
N LEU A 802 -18.22 -0.89 -5.43
CA LEU A 802 -19.04 0.15 -4.80
C LEU A 802 -20.49 -0.31 -4.53
N PRO A 803 -21.29 0.41 -3.70
CA PRO A 803 -22.65 -0.03 -3.38
C PRO A 803 -23.43 -0.28 -4.65
N VAL A 804 -24.16 -1.38 -4.64
CA VAL A 804 -24.97 -1.84 -5.76
C VAL A 804 -26.43 -1.78 -5.32
N ARG A 805 -27.36 -1.83 -6.26
CA ARG A 805 -28.73 -2.19 -5.92
C ARG A 805 -28.68 -3.69 -5.57
N ASP A 806 -28.89 -4.10 -4.32
CA ASP A 806 -28.31 -5.25 -3.58
C ASP A 806 -27.09 -4.86 -2.70
N THR A 807 -27.19 -3.80 -1.91
CA THR A 807 -26.07 -3.32 -1.06
C THR A 807 -25.75 -4.29 0.09
N ASN A 808 -26.74 -5.06 0.55
CA ASN A 808 -26.56 -6.08 1.59
C ASN A 808 -26.01 -7.41 1.05
N SER A 809 -25.85 -7.54 -0.27
CA SER A 809 -25.31 -8.75 -0.93
C SER A 809 -26.16 -10.01 -0.65
N ASN A 810 -27.49 -9.86 -0.67
CA ASN A 810 -28.45 -10.95 -0.49
C ASN A 810 -29.00 -11.52 -1.82
N TYR A 811 -28.54 -11.00 -2.97
CA TYR A 811 -28.94 -11.40 -4.32
C TYR A 811 -30.40 -11.05 -4.69
N GLU A 812 -31.07 -10.26 -3.86
CA GLU A 812 -32.42 -9.79 -4.04
C GLU A 812 -32.44 -8.26 -4.15
N ILE A 813 -33.55 -7.72 -4.67
CA ILE A 813 -33.77 -6.27 -4.68
C ILE A 813 -34.83 -6.00 -3.61
N ASP A 814 -34.40 -5.43 -2.49
CA ASP A 814 -35.25 -5.21 -1.31
C ASP A 814 -36.15 -3.98 -1.50
N CYS A 815 -37.15 -4.13 -2.38
CA CYS A 815 -38.01 -3.03 -2.80
C CYS A 815 -39.42 -3.54 -3.17
N ASP A 816 -40.44 -3.02 -2.47
CA ASP A 816 -41.86 -3.36 -2.72
C ASP A 816 -42.33 -2.99 -4.15
N ASP A 817 -41.71 -1.97 -4.74
CA ASP A 817 -41.92 -1.51 -6.11
C ASP A 817 -40.56 -1.44 -6.81
N PRO A 818 -40.17 -2.44 -7.61
CA PRO A 818 -38.87 -2.45 -8.31
C PRO A 818 -38.63 -1.27 -9.26
N GLU A 819 -39.62 -0.42 -9.53
CA GLU A 819 -39.45 0.82 -10.31
C GLU A 819 -39.34 2.06 -9.41
N GLY A 820 -39.47 1.88 -8.09
CA GLY A 820 -39.56 2.93 -7.08
C GLY A 820 -38.23 3.63 -6.79
N LEU A 821 -38.31 4.95 -6.62
CA LEU A 821 -37.19 5.80 -6.18
C LEU A 821 -37.15 6.03 -4.66
N SER A 822 -38.13 5.51 -3.93
CA SER A 822 -38.31 5.77 -2.49
C SER A 822 -38.22 4.51 -1.62
N CYS A 823 -37.60 3.45 -2.13
CA CYS A 823 -37.35 2.22 -1.37
C CYS A 823 -35.89 2.16 -0.90
N LEU A 824 -35.56 1.08 -0.16
CA LEU A 824 -34.23 0.84 0.39
C LEU A 824 -33.15 0.85 -0.71
N GLU A 825 -33.46 0.23 -1.85
CA GLU A 825 -32.54 0.04 -2.98
C GLU A 825 -33.11 0.66 -4.26
N PRO A 826 -33.07 2.00 -4.37
CA PRO A 826 -33.79 2.74 -5.40
C PRO A 826 -33.27 2.46 -6.81
N PHE A 827 -34.16 2.53 -7.80
CA PHE A 827 -33.80 2.43 -9.21
C PHE A 827 -33.02 3.67 -9.67
N ASN A 828 -31.68 3.63 -9.61
CA ASN A 828 -30.81 4.77 -9.91
C ASN A 828 -30.00 4.57 -11.22
N HIS A 829 -30.68 4.17 -12.29
CA HIS A 829 -30.08 3.97 -13.61
C HIS A 829 -29.93 5.28 -14.40
N GLY A 830 -29.00 5.29 -15.35
CA GLY A 830 -28.80 6.42 -16.25
C GLY A 830 -30.07 6.73 -17.04
N ALA A 831 -30.29 8.01 -17.34
CA ALA A 831 -31.51 8.49 -18.00
C ALA A 831 -31.83 7.69 -19.28
N PRO A 832 -33.12 7.44 -19.57
CA PRO A 832 -33.49 6.62 -20.71
C PRO A 832 -33.11 7.31 -22.01
N GLY A 833 -32.62 6.53 -22.97
CA GLY A 833 -32.34 7.00 -24.33
C GLY A 833 -33.61 7.38 -25.10
N GLU A 834 -33.46 7.83 -26.35
CA GLU A 834 -34.59 8.18 -27.22
C GLU A 834 -35.55 7.01 -27.48
N ASN A 835 -35.07 5.77 -27.31
CA ASN A 835 -35.82 4.53 -27.41
C ASN A 835 -36.53 4.12 -26.09
N GLY A 836 -36.42 4.91 -25.02
CA GLY A 836 -37.02 4.61 -23.72
C GLY A 836 -36.22 3.61 -22.86
N GLU A 837 -35.03 3.21 -23.32
CA GLU A 837 -34.19 2.21 -22.67
C GLU A 837 -33.17 2.85 -21.71
N TYR A 838 -33.04 2.29 -20.51
CA TYR A 838 -32.11 2.76 -19.48
C TYR A 838 -30.69 2.20 -19.69
N MET A 839 -29.69 2.93 -19.22
CA MET A 839 -28.31 2.46 -19.10
C MET A 839 -28.07 1.83 -17.72
N PRO A 840 -27.17 0.85 -17.59
CA PRO A 840 -26.85 0.26 -16.28
C PRO A 840 -26.30 1.32 -15.31
N SER A 841 -26.74 1.26 -14.05
CA SER A 841 -26.10 1.92 -12.92
C SER A 841 -24.80 1.22 -12.54
N ALA A 842 -24.05 1.76 -11.58
CA ALA A 842 -22.82 1.15 -11.10
C ALA A 842 -23.06 -0.30 -10.67
N ASN A 843 -22.14 -1.19 -11.07
CA ASN A 843 -22.16 -2.63 -10.81
C ASN A 843 -23.46 -3.33 -11.24
N ALA A 844 -23.99 -2.92 -12.39
CA ALA A 844 -25.13 -3.56 -13.02
C ALA A 844 -24.80 -3.97 -14.46
N ALA A 845 -25.45 -5.04 -14.92
CA ALA A 845 -25.44 -5.46 -16.30
C ALA A 845 -26.85 -5.50 -16.88
N LYS A 846 -26.99 -5.00 -18.10
CA LYS A 846 -28.21 -5.01 -18.89
C LYS A 846 -28.25 -6.23 -19.78
N LEU A 847 -29.36 -6.94 -19.77
CA LEU A 847 -29.64 -8.03 -20.68
C LEU A 847 -30.60 -7.57 -21.78
N ALA A 848 -30.37 -8.04 -23.00
CA ALA A 848 -31.22 -7.78 -24.16
C ALA A 848 -31.43 -9.06 -24.98
N LEU A 849 -32.54 -9.11 -25.72
CA LEU A 849 -32.86 -10.18 -26.66
C LEU A 849 -32.59 -9.73 -28.09
N ARG A 850 -31.93 -10.59 -28.86
CA ARG A 850 -31.64 -10.30 -30.27
C ARG A 850 -32.85 -10.47 -31.17
N ASP A 851 -33.56 -11.57 -30.96
CA ASP A 851 -34.78 -12.01 -31.64
C ASP A 851 -35.62 -12.81 -30.62
N ASP A 852 -36.84 -13.19 -31.00
CA ASP A 852 -37.64 -14.19 -30.27
C ASP A 852 -36.90 -15.55 -30.18
N ALA A 853 -37.26 -16.34 -29.17
CA ALA A 853 -36.69 -17.68 -28.96
C ALA A 853 -37.09 -18.64 -30.10
N ARG A 854 -36.26 -19.66 -30.36
CA ARG A 854 -36.41 -20.57 -31.51
C ARG A 854 -36.47 -22.01 -31.06
N LEU A 855 -37.37 -22.80 -31.64
CA LEU A 855 -37.41 -24.25 -31.47
C LEU A 855 -36.55 -24.94 -32.56
N LEU A 856 -35.46 -25.58 -32.16
CA LEU A 856 -34.59 -26.33 -33.06
C LEU A 856 -35.29 -27.63 -33.52
N GLY A 857 -35.12 -28.03 -34.79
CA GLY A 857 -35.69 -29.28 -35.32
C GLY A 857 -37.15 -29.24 -35.82
N GLY A 858 -37.81 -28.08 -35.85
CA GLY A 858 -39.14 -27.87 -36.46
C GLY A 858 -39.15 -26.77 -37.54
N ASP A 859 -39.98 -26.91 -38.57
CA ASP A 859 -39.92 -26.06 -39.77
C ASP A 859 -40.33 -24.57 -39.57
N SER A 860 -40.85 -24.12 -38.42
CA SER A 860 -41.28 -22.70 -38.20
C SER A 860 -41.59 -22.29 -36.74
N GLY A 861 -40.88 -22.77 -35.71
CA GLY A 861 -41.23 -22.47 -34.31
C GLY A 861 -40.58 -21.20 -33.74
N ILE A 862 -41.19 -20.02 -33.91
CA ILE A 862 -40.82 -18.79 -33.17
C ILE A 862 -41.62 -18.74 -31.87
N ILE A 863 -40.92 -18.60 -30.74
CA ILE A 863 -41.48 -18.51 -29.38
C ILE A 863 -41.26 -17.06 -28.90
N PRO A 864 -42.33 -16.24 -28.76
CA PRO A 864 -42.19 -14.87 -28.28
C PRO A 864 -41.47 -14.81 -26.93
N ALA A 865 -40.43 -14.00 -26.84
CA ALA A 865 -39.57 -13.90 -25.66
C ALA A 865 -39.40 -12.45 -25.18
N ARG A 866 -39.41 -12.21 -23.86
CA ARG A 866 -39.10 -10.91 -23.24
C ARG A 866 -38.32 -11.09 -21.94
N ILE A 867 -37.56 -10.07 -21.55
CA ILE A 867 -36.80 -10.04 -20.28
C ILE A 867 -37.58 -9.20 -19.28
N GLY A 868 -37.75 -9.71 -18.06
CA GLY A 868 -38.27 -8.96 -16.90
C GLY A 868 -39.79 -8.75 -16.86
N CYS A 869 -40.54 -9.16 -17.89
CA CYS A 869 -42.00 -9.08 -17.91
C CYS A 869 -42.64 -10.04 -18.93
N ASP A 870 -43.96 -10.23 -18.79
CA ASP A 870 -44.79 -11.06 -19.67
C ASP A 870 -44.58 -10.69 -21.15
N ALA A 871 -44.33 -11.70 -21.97
CA ALA A 871 -44.09 -11.56 -23.40
C ALA A 871 -45.26 -10.93 -24.18
N ASN A 872 -46.48 -10.95 -23.61
CA ASN A 872 -47.69 -10.35 -24.18
C ASN A 872 -48.12 -9.04 -23.50
N GLY A 873 -47.39 -8.57 -22.48
CA GLY A 873 -47.69 -7.37 -21.69
C GLY A 873 -47.12 -6.05 -22.26
N ASP A 874 -47.14 -5.00 -21.43
CA ASP A 874 -46.42 -3.74 -21.69
C ASP A 874 -44.89 -3.95 -21.58
N ASP A 875 -44.10 -3.05 -22.17
CA ASP A 875 -42.63 -3.12 -22.07
C ASP A 875 -42.15 -2.70 -20.67
N CYS A 876 -41.11 -3.38 -20.18
CA CYS A 876 -40.59 -3.25 -18.81
C CYS A 876 -39.08 -2.94 -18.83
N PRO A 877 -38.67 -1.78 -19.37
CA PRO A 877 -37.25 -1.46 -19.52
C PRO A 877 -36.47 -1.40 -18.20
N MET A 878 -37.14 -1.24 -17.05
CA MET A 878 -36.54 -1.21 -15.72
C MET A 878 -36.20 -2.62 -15.16
N ASN A 879 -36.80 -3.68 -15.69
CA ASN A 879 -36.60 -5.06 -15.20
C ASN A 879 -35.56 -5.85 -16.01
N LYS A 880 -34.75 -5.17 -16.84
CA LYS A 880 -33.77 -5.79 -17.76
C LYS A 880 -32.36 -5.85 -17.18
N PHE A 881 -32.20 -5.69 -15.87
CA PHE A 881 -30.89 -5.55 -15.23
C PHE A 881 -30.64 -6.63 -14.18
N ILE A 882 -29.38 -7.00 -14.04
CA ILE A 882 -28.84 -7.77 -12.92
C ILE A 882 -27.79 -6.91 -12.20
N TYR A 883 -27.66 -7.11 -10.89
CA TYR A 883 -26.73 -6.37 -10.04
C TYR A 883 -25.65 -7.29 -9.49
N GLN A 884 -24.46 -6.74 -9.22
CA GLN A 884 -23.22 -7.52 -9.15
C GLN A 884 -22.46 -7.33 -7.83
N THR A 885 -22.22 -8.43 -7.12
CA THR A 885 -21.47 -8.47 -5.86
C THR A 885 -20.14 -9.20 -6.05
N TYR A 886 -19.01 -8.48 -5.90
CA TYR A 886 -17.67 -9.01 -6.15
C TYR A 886 -16.54 -8.09 -5.67
N GLY A 887 -15.31 -8.58 -5.65
CA GLY A 887 -14.10 -7.77 -5.47
C GLY A 887 -13.08 -8.11 -6.54
N LEU A 888 -11.99 -7.35 -6.63
CA LEU A 888 -10.94 -7.62 -7.61
C LEU A 888 -9.57 -7.35 -7.00
N ASN A 889 -8.69 -8.35 -7.05
CA ASN A 889 -7.29 -8.15 -6.69
C ASN A 889 -6.48 -7.85 -7.95
N THR A 890 -5.60 -6.85 -7.90
CA THR A 890 -4.73 -6.49 -9.02
C THR A 890 -3.26 -6.39 -8.59
N GLU A 891 -2.38 -6.47 -9.58
CA GLU A 891 -0.94 -6.33 -9.44
C GLU A 891 -0.46 -5.29 -10.45
N VAL A 892 0.02 -4.14 -9.97
CA VAL A 892 0.65 -3.12 -10.82
C VAL A 892 2.10 -3.51 -11.07
N ILE A 893 2.44 -3.73 -12.34
CA ILE A 893 3.76 -4.23 -12.75
C ILE A 893 4.73 -3.08 -13.04
N GLY A 894 4.24 -2.02 -13.69
CA GLY A 894 5.03 -0.85 -14.08
C GLY A 894 4.89 -0.51 -15.57
N PRO A 895 5.76 0.37 -16.10
CA PRO A 895 5.67 0.84 -17.48
C PRO A 895 5.75 -0.28 -18.52
N ALA A 896 4.88 -0.24 -19.51
CA ALA A 896 4.86 -1.13 -20.66
C ALA A 896 4.45 -0.36 -21.93
N ILE A 897 4.67 -0.97 -23.10
CA ILE A 897 4.22 -0.42 -24.38
C ILE A 897 2.86 -1.01 -24.72
N ASP A 898 1.91 -0.14 -25.00
CA ASP A 898 0.64 -0.53 -25.60
C ASP A 898 0.87 -0.95 -27.05
N GLU A 899 0.75 -2.25 -27.34
CA GLU A 899 1.01 -2.78 -28.68
C GLU A 899 0.06 -2.22 -29.74
N GLU A 900 -1.15 -1.80 -29.35
CA GLU A 900 -2.16 -1.27 -30.28
C GLU A 900 -1.81 0.15 -30.74
N THR A 901 -1.35 1.00 -29.82
CA THR A 901 -1.10 2.43 -30.09
C THR A 901 0.38 2.77 -30.22
N GLY A 902 1.27 1.90 -29.75
CA GLY A 902 2.71 2.13 -29.62
C GLY A 902 3.09 3.15 -28.55
N LYS A 903 2.15 3.58 -27.69
CA LYS A 903 2.38 4.53 -26.59
C LYS A 903 2.82 3.80 -25.32
N GLU A 904 3.48 4.53 -24.43
CA GLU A 904 3.78 4.04 -23.08
C GLU A 904 2.52 4.10 -22.20
N GLY A 905 2.26 3.01 -21.47
CA GLY A 905 1.22 2.88 -20.45
C GLY A 905 1.76 2.07 -19.27
N ILE A 906 0.89 1.69 -18.33
CA ILE A 906 1.27 0.92 -17.14
C ILE A 906 0.57 -0.44 -17.17
N ARG A 907 1.34 -1.53 -17.18
CA ARG A 907 0.81 -2.90 -17.18
C ARG A 907 0.27 -3.27 -15.81
N VAL A 908 -0.91 -3.90 -15.80
CA VAL A 908 -1.60 -4.38 -14.61
C VAL A 908 -2.04 -5.82 -14.84
N LEU A 909 -1.85 -6.70 -13.86
CA LEU A 909 -2.37 -8.07 -13.88
C LEU A 909 -3.55 -8.19 -12.91
N LEU A 910 -4.57 -8.92 -13.31
CA LEU A 910 -5.82 -9.09 -12.59
C LEU A 910 -5.90 -10.53 -12.13
N TYR A 911 -6.03 -10.74 -10.82
CA TYR A 911 -6.21 -12.08 -10.27
C TYR A 911 -7.63 -12.56 -10.55
N PRO A 912 -7.81 -13.70 -11.24
CA PRO A 912 -9.13 -14.26 -11.49
C PRO A 912 -9.91 -14.50 -10.19
N THR A 913 -11.18 -14.11 -10.19
CA THR A 913 -12.10 -14.26 -9.07
C THR A 913 -13.52 -14.57 -9.56
N MET A 914 -14.47 -14.68 -8.62
CA MET A 914 -15.90 -14.87 -8.92
C MET A 914 -16.72 -13.63 -8.56
N LEU A 915 -17.85 -13.50 -9.23
CA LEU A 915 -18.84 -12.45 -9.04
C LEU A 915 -20.21 -13.10 -8.97
N ALA A 916 -20.99 -12.74 -7.96
CA ALA A 916 -22.37 -13.19 -7.78
C ALA A 916 -23.34 -12.09 -8.24
N THR A 917 -24.52 -12.48 -8.73
CA THR A 917 -25.51 -11.53 -9.23
C THR A 917 -26.92 -11.83 -8.76
N THR A 918 -27.80 -10.83 -8.80
CA THR A 918 -29.24 -11.02 -8.66
C THR A 918 -29.83 -11.86 -9.80
N SER A 919 -31.02 -12.43 -9.58
CA SER A 919 -31.72 -13.22 -10.61
C SER A 919 -32.10 -12.39 -11.84
N ALA A 920 -32.02 -13.00 -13.01
CA ALA A 920 -32.63 -12.52 -14.25
C ALA A 920 -33.85 -13.37 -14.60
N SER A 921 -34.88 -12.74 -15.18
CA SER A 921 -36.09 -13.44 -15.62
C SER A 921 -36.32 -13.29 -17.12
N VAL A 922 -36.46 -14.40 -17.82
CA VAL A 922 -36.86 -14.44 -19.24
C VAL A 922 -38.24 -15.08 -19.36
N TYR A 923 -39.19 -14.38 -19.95
CA TYR A 923 -40.56 -14.85 -20.16
C TYR A 923 -40.73 -15.36 -21.58
N LEU A 924 -41.21 -16.59 -21.72
CA LEU A 924 -41.46 -17.25 -23.01
C LEU A 924 -42.97 -17.54 -23.16
N THR A 925 -43.58 -17.23 -24.30
CA THR A 925 -44.98 -17.63 -24.57
C THR A 925 -45.05 -19.00 -25.23
N PRO A 926 -45.74 -20.03 -24.68
CA PRO A 926 -46.62 -20.05 -23.50
C PRO A 926 -45.98 -20.60 -22.20
N LEU A 927 -44.66 -20.73 -22.14
CA LEU A 927 -43.93 -21.40 -21.05
C LEU A 927 -43.84 -20.60 -19.73
N GLY A 928 -44.12 -19.29 -19.77
CA GLY A 928 -44.02 -18.43 -18.59
C GLY A 928 -42.58 -18.03 -18.26
N GLU A 929 -42.35 -17.68 -17.01
CA GLU A 929 -41.05 -17.18 -16.51
C GLU A 929 -40.00 -18.29 -16.41
N GLN A 930 -38.80 -17.98 -16.90
CA GLN A 930 -37.56 -18.72 -16.70
C GLN A 930 -36.65 -17.84 -15.84
N ALA A 931 -36.67 -18.05 -14.52
CA ALA A 931 -35.84 -17.30 -13.59
C ALA A 931 -34.49 -18.00 -13.43
N THR A 932 -33.39 -17.29 -13.60
CA THR A 932 -32.04 -17.86 -13.51
C THR A 932 -31.63 -18.22 -12.08
N GLY A 933 -32.31 -17.65 -11.08
CA GLY A 933 -31.74 -17.52 -9.75
C GLY A 933 -30.46 -16.67 -9.77
N PRO A 934 -29.73 -16.58 -8.65
CA PRO A 934 -28.45 -15.89 -8.63
C PRO A 934 -27.47 -16.52 -9.63
N GLN A 935 -26.86 -15.69 -10.49
CA GLN A 935 -25.88 -16.16 -11.48
C GLN A 935 -24.46 -15.86 -11.00
N ILE A 936 -23.53 -16.76 -11.31
CA ILE A 936 -22.12 -16.65 -10.95
C ILE A 936 -21.28 -16.45 -12.21
N LEU A 937 -20.54 -15.34 -12.26
CA LEU A 937 -19.56 -15.06 -13.30
C LEU A 937 -18.17 -15.36 -12.74
N ARG A 938 -17.33 -16.05 -13.51
CA ARG A 938 -15.98 -16.42 -13.09
C ARG A 938 -14.96 -15.97 -14.10
N MET A 939 -13.98 -15.19 -13.64
CA MET A 939 -12.80 -14.87 -14.44
C MET A 939 -11.96 -16.12 -14.62
N THR A 940 -11.36 -16.26 -15.81
CA THR A 940 -10.54 -17.42 -16.13
C THR A 940 -9.07 -17.07 -16.21
N TYR A 941 -8.21 -18.03 -15.83
CA TYR A 941 -6.78 -17.98 -16.12
C TYR A 941 -6.52 -18.26 -17.60
N ALA A 942 -5.40 -17.79 -18.15
CA ALA A 942 -4.95 -18.24 -19.46
C ALA A 942 -4.60 -19.74 -19.44
N ALA A 943 -4.92 -20.43 -20.55
CA ALA A 943 -4.55 -21.83 -20.74
C ALA A 943 -3.03 -21.98 -20.65
N PRO A 944 -2.49 -23.09 -20.07
CA PRO A 944 -1.06 -23.26 -19.85
C PRO A 944 -0.18 -23.00 -21.08
N GLU A 945 -0.66 -23.34 -22.27
CA GLU A 945 0.01 -23.12 -23.57
C GLU A 945 0.06 -21.66 -24.03
N ASP A 946 -0.81 -20.80 -23.50
CA ASP A 946 -0.94 -19.39 -23.89
C ASP A 946 -0.30 -18.44 -22.85
N ARG A 947 0.26 -18.98 -21.77
CA ARG A 947 0.89 -18.17 -20.71
C ARG A 947 2.22 -17.60 -21.18
N ALA A 948 2.40 -16.29 -21.00
CA ALA A 948 3.68 -15.65 -21.21
C ALA A 948 4.69 -16.06 -20.12
N ASP A 949 5.98 -16.07 -20.46
CA ASP A 949 7.06 -16.42 -19.53
C ASP A 949 7.09 -15.51 -18.29
N ASP A 950 6.69 -14.24 -18.46
CA ASP A 950 6.62 -13.22 -17.40
C ASP A 950 5.22 -13.11 -16.76
N ASN A 951 4.26 -13.94 -17.19
CA ASN A 951 2.95 -14.13 -16.57
C ASN A 951 2.63 -15.65 -16.47
N PRO A 952 3.44 -16.42 -15.70
CA PRO A 952 3.39 -17.89 -15.69
C PRO A 952 2.11 -18.46 -15.04
N LEU A 953 1.37 -17.63 -14.30
CA LEU A 953 0.06 -17.99 -13.76
C LEU A 953 -1.07 -17.83 -14.78
N GLY A 954 -0.85 -17.04 -15.84
CA GLY A 954 -1.89 -16.69 -16.80
C GLY A 954 -2.94 -15.77 -16.18
N LEU A 955 -2.52 -14.77 -15.40
CA LEU A 955 -3.40 -13.73 -14.88
C LEU A 955 -3.97 -12.90 -16.03
N VAL A 956 -5.15 -12.31 -15.85
CA VAL A 956 -5.79 -11.47 -16.87
C VAL A 956 -4.97 -10.17 -17.02
N GLU A 957 -4.64 -9.78 -18.24
CA GLU A 957 -3.81 -8.61 -18.49
C GLU A 957 -4.64 -7.37 -18.78
N GLY A 958 -4.21 -6.24 -18.23
CA GLY A 958 -4.78 -4.93 -18.50
C GLY A 958 -3.72 -3.84 -18.48
N MET A 959 -4.13 -2.63 -18.81
CA MET A 959 -3.21 -1.51 -18.93
C MET A 959 -3.88 -0.18 -18.60
N ILE A 960 -3.17 0.66 -17.87
CA ILE A 960 -3.53 2.06 -17.63
C ILE A 960 -2.84 2.91 -18.69
N ILE A 961 -3.62 3.71 -19.41
CA ILE A 961 -3.18 4.58 -20.50
C ILE A 961 -3.69 6.01 -20.27
N GLU A 962 -3.09 6.97 -20.99
CA GLU A 962 -3.63 8.32 -21.08
C GLU A 962 -4.83 8.34 -22.05
N GLY A 963 -6.01 8.65 -21.53
CA GLY A 963 -7.25 8.78 -22.29
C GLY A 963 -7.26 10.03 -23.18
N GLU A 964 -8.30 10.18 -24.01
CA GLU A 964 -8.38 11.25 -25.02
C GLU A 964 -8.32 12.67 -24.43
N ASN A 965 -8.77 12.87 -23.19
CA ASN A 965 -8.78 14.16 -22.51
C ASN A 965 -7.66 14.29 -21.45
N GLY A 966 -6.68 13.37 -21.43
CA GLY A 966 -5.53 13.39 -20.53
C GLY A 966 -5.75 12.73 -19.18
N GLN A 967 -6.94 12.17 -18.91
CA GLN A 967 -7.21 11.40 -17.69
C GLN A 967 -6.64 9.97 -17.78
N PRO A 968 -6.33 9.32 -16.65
CA PRO A 968 -5.94 7.92 -16.66
C PRO A 968 -7.14 7.03 -16.98
N THR A 969 -6.98 6.11 -17.92
CA THR A 969 -8.02 5.17 -18.36
C THR A 969 -7.46 3.76 -18.27
N PHE A 970 -8.22 2.84 -17.67
CA PHE A 970 -7.87 1.42 -17.62
C PHE A 970 -8.60 0.66 -18.72
N LYS A 971 -7.88 -0.22 -19.43
CA LYS A 971 -8.44 -1.14 -20.44
C LYS A 971 -7.98 -2.58 -20.21
N THR A 972 -8.86 -3.54 -20.46
CA THR A 972 -8.57 -4.98 -20.35
C THR A 972 -9.55 -5.82 -21.16
N GLU A 973 -9.12 -7.00 -21.61
CA GLU A 973 -9.97 -8.03 -22.17
C GLU A 973 -10.08 -9.18 -21.15
N ALA A 974 -11.29 -9.44 -20.66
CA ALA A 974 -11.53 -10.44 -19.62
C ALA A 974 -12.32 -11.63 -20.17
N ALA A 975 -11.69 -12.81 -20.22
CA ALA A 975 -12.35 -14.08 -20.49
C ALA A 975 -13.06 -14.61 -19.23
N LEU A 976 -14.36 -14.85 -19.35
CA LEU A 976 -15.27 -15.20 -18.26
C LEU A 976 -16.03 -16.50 -18.57
N THR A 977 -16.58 -17.10 -17.52
CA THR A 977 -17.60 -18.15 -17.61
C THR A 977 -18.83 -17.79 -16.79
N LEU A 978 -20.02 -18.18 -17.26
CA LEU A 978 -21.32 -17.95 -16.62
C LEU A 978 -21.92 -19.26 -16.14
N ASP A 979 -22.38 -19.26 -14.89
CA ASP A 979 -23.07 -20.36 -14.22
C ASP A 979 -24.41 -19.86 -13.66
N ALA A 980 -25.49 -20.63 -13.89
CA ALA A 980 -26.82 -20.37 -13.33
C ALA A 980 -27.35 -21.66 -12.66
N PRO A 981 -26.79 -22.05 -11.50
CA PRO A 981 -27.12 -23.32 -10.84
C PRO A 981 -28.59 -23.43 -10.43
N ASN A 982 -29.21 -22.30 -10.09
CA ASN A 982 -30.61 -22.23 -9.64
C ASN A 982 -31.59 -21.89 -10.78
N LEU A 983 -31.20 -22.05 -12.05
CA LEU A 983 -32.07 -21.77 -13.19
C LEU A 983 -33.30 -22.70 -13.16
N HIS A 984 -34.44 -22.11 -12.83
CA HIS A 984 -35.72 -22.81 -12.80
C HIS A 984 -36.33 -22.91 -14.19
N LEU A 985 -36.69 -24.14 -14.58
CA LEU A 985 -37.38 -24.46 -15.83
C LEU A 985 -38.80 -24.98 -15.53
N PRO A 986 -39.85 -24.61 -16.30
CA PRO A 986 -41.27 -24.88 -16.05
C PRO A 986 -41.65 -26.35 -15.86
N ILE A 987 -40.79 -27.27 -16.30
CA ILE A 987 -40.98 -28.71 -16.15
C ILE A 987 -39.71 -29.29 -15.53
N GLU A 988 -39.58 -29.08 -14.22
CA GLU A 988 -38.47 -29.59 -13.41
C GLU A 988 -38.27 -31.10 -13.63
N GLY A 989 -37.01 -31.51 -13.81
CA GLY A 989 -36.61 -32.91 -14.00
C GLY A 989 -36.79 -33.48 -15.40
N LEU A 990 -37.42 -32.76 -16.34
CA LEU A 990 -37.51 -33.15 -17.76
C LEU A 990 -36.73 -32.25 -18.71
N LEU A 991 -36.36 -31.05 -18.27
CA LEU A 991 -35.66 -30.02 -19.03
C LEU A 991 -34.25 -29.77 -18.45
N GLN A 992 -33.24 -29.63 -19.29
CA GLN A 992 -31.85 -29.32 -18.90
C GLN A 992 -31.36 -28.04 -19.60
N HIS A 993 -30.53 -27.22 -18.95
CA HIS A 993 -29.90 -26.02 -19.53
C HIS A 993 -28.38 -26.16 -19.70
N ASN A 994 -27.78 -25.29 -20.52
CA ASN A 994 -26.34 -25.25 -20.78
C ASN A 994 -25.57 -24.15 -20.03
N LEU A 995 -26.22 -23.40 -19.13
CA LEU A 995 -25.58 -22.37 -18.29
C LEU A 995 -24.75 -22.96 -17.13
N TYR A 996 -23.79 -23.80 -17.49
CA TYR A 996 -22.75 -24.33 -16.61
C TYR A 996 -21.39 -24.11 -17.30
N SER A 997 -20.54 -23.28 -16.70
CA SER A 997 -19.26 -22.83 -17.24
C SER A 997 -19.37 -22.26 -18.66
N TYR A 998 -20.44 -21.50 -18.96
CA TYR A 998 -20.69 -20.97 -20.31
C TYR A 998 -19.70 -19.84 -20.65
N PRO A 999 -18.80 -19.98 -21.63
CA PRO A 999 -17.72 -19.02 -21.87
C PRO A 999 -18.19 -17.77 -22.62
N PHE A 1000 -17.69 -16.60 -22.22
CA PHE A 1000 -17.84 -15.34 -22.94
C PHE A 1000 -16.69 -14.38 -22.59
N THR A 1001 -16.52 -13.30 -23.36
CA THR A 1001 -15.46 -12.30 -23.16
C THR A 1001 -16.06 -10.91 -23.01
N LEU A 1002 -15.47 -10.08 -22.15
CA LEU A 1002 -15.77 -8.66 -22.04
C LEU A 1002 -14.57 -7.81 -22.44
N ASP A 1003 -14.79 -6.83 -23.30
CA ASP A 1003 -13.80 -5.80 -23.63
C ASP A 1003 -14.12 -4.58 -22.76
N LEU A 1004 -13.33 -4.37 -21.72
CA LEU A 1004 -13.59 -3.38 -20.67
C LEU A 1004 -12.67 -2.18 -20.82
N GLU A 1005 -13.26 -0.99 -20.76
CA GLU A 1005 -12.53 0.27 -20.74
C GLU A 1005 -13.25 1.31 -19.88
N GLY A 1006 -12.50 2.18 -19.20
CA GLY A 1006 -13.08 3.31 -18.48
C GLY A 1006 -12.08 4.04 -17.58
N ASP A 1007 -12.54 5.16 -17.04
CA ASP A 1007 -11.70 6.13 -16.36
C ASP A 1007 -11.29 5.69 -14.94
N ILE A 1008 -10.10 6.14 -14.53
CA ILE A 1008 -9.63 6.10 -13.15
C ILE A 1008 -9.72 7.51 -12.57
N VAL A 1009 -10.38 7.66 -11.43
CA VAL A 1009 -10.50 8.94 -10.72
C VAL A 1009 -9.84 8.81 -9.35
N PHE A 1010 -8.89 9.70 -9.05
CA PHE A 1010 -8.23 9.79 -7.75
C PHE A 1010 -8.92 10.85 -6.89
N PHE A 1011 -9.24 10.49 -5.66
CA PHE A 1011 -9.97 11.35 -4.72
C PHE A 1011 -9.03 12.10 -3.78
N ASP A 1012 -9.53 13.19 -3.21
CA ASP A 1012 -8.83 14.00 -2.20
C ASP A 1012 -8.60 13.29 -0.86
N ASP A 1013 -9.11 12.07 -0.69
CA ASP A 1013 -8.85 11.17 0.44
C ASP A 1013 -7.88 10.02 0.11
N GLY A 1014 -7.26 10.05 -1.07
CA GLY A 1014 -6.26 9.08 -1.49
C GLY A 1014 -6.82 7.76 -2.02
N ARG A 1015 -8.14 7.53 -1.95
CA ARG A 1015 -8.76 6.39 -2.65
C ARG A 1015 -8.84 6.67 -4.15
N MET A 1016 -8.83 5.62 -4.94
CA MET A 1016 -9.07 5.68 -6.38
C MET A 1016 -10.32 4.88 -6.75
N GLN A 1017 -11.12 5.44 -7.65
CA GLN A 1017 -12.25 4.78 -8.28
C GLN A 1017 -11.87 4.36 -9.69
N ILE A 1018 -12.28 3.15 -10.08
CA ILE A 1018 -12.07 2.61 -11.42
C ILE A 1018 -13.42 2.24 -11.99
N GLU A 1019 -13.84 2.97 -13.01
CA GLU A 1019 -15.04 2.68 -13.76
C GLU A 1019 -14.67 1.89 -15.00
N GLN A 1020 -15.43 0.85 -15.33
CA GLN A 1020 -15.26 0.09 -16.57
C GLN A 1020 -16.61 -0.15 -17.22
N ARG A 1021 -16.65 0.03 -18.53
CA ARG A 1021 -17.79 -0.32 -19.36
C ARG A 1021 -17.36 -1.30 -20.43
N ASN A 1022 -18.28 -2.18 -20.80
CA ASN A 1022 -18.06 -3.01 -21.98
C ASN A 1022 -18.14 -2.14 -23.24
N VAL A 1023 -17.01 -1.94 -23.93
CA VAL A 1023 -16.91 -1.11 -25.14
C VAL A 1023 -17.10 -1.91 -26.43
N ALA A 1024 -17.09 -3.25 -26.36
CA ALA A 1024 -17.44 -4.07 -27.51
C ALA A 1024 -18.86 -3.72 -27.96
N PRO A 1025 -19.07 -3.32 -29.24
CA PRO A 1025 -20.39 -2.94 -29.73
C PRO A 1025 -21.40 -4.08 -29.58
N ARG A 1026 -20.91 -5.33 -29.54
CA ARG A 1026 -21.62 -6.56 -29.21
C ARG A 1026 -20.60 -7.58 -28.68
N ILE A 1027 -20.83 -8.12 -27.49
CA ILE A 1027 -20.16 -9.35 -27.07
C ILE A 1027 -20.61 -10.47 -28.05
N PRO A 1028 -19.71 -11.29 -28.61
CA PRO A 1028 -20.07 -12.32 -29.59
C PRO A 1028 -20.84 -13.52 -29.01
N ALA A 1029 -21.36 -13.43 -27.78
CA ALA A 1029 -22.20 -14.47 -27.20
C ALA A 1029 -23.67 -14.13 -27.47
N ASP A 1030 -24.23 -14.68 -28.54
CA ASP A 1030 -25.61 -15.16 -28.41
C ASP A 1030 -25.52 -16.17 -27.26
N ILE A 1031 -25.91 -15.79 -26.03
CA ILE A 1031 -26.00 -16.74 -24.90
C ILE A 1031 -27.21 -17.61 -25.24
N THR A 1032 -26.97 -18.63 -26.06
CA THR A 1032 -27.99 -19.59 -26.46
C THR A 1032 -28.27 -20.48 -25.26
N VAL A 1033 -29.34 -20.18 -24.54
CA VAL A 1033 -29.84 -21.09 -23.51
C VAL A 1033 -30.52 -22.24 -24.23
N SER A 1034 -29.91 -23.44 -24.20
CA SER A 1034 -30.47 -24.66 -24.79
C SER A 1034 -31.25 -25.44 -23.75
N VAL A 1035 -32.55 -25.67 -24.00
CA VAL A 1035 -33.40 -26.47 -23.12
C VAL A 1035 -33.64 -27.86 -23.71
N THR A 1036 -32.96 -28.89 -23.19
CA THR A 1036 -33.04 -30.29 -23.71
C THR A 1036 -34.12 -31.10 -22.99
N VAL A 1037 -34.93 -31.89 -23.72
CA VAL A 1037 -36.03 -32.72 -23.17
C VAL A 1037 -35.66 -34.22 -23.12
N ASP A 1038 -35.78 -34.89 -21.99
CA ASP A 1038 -35.61 -36.36 -21.88
C ASP A 1038 -36.89 -37.14 -22.30
N ALA A 1039 -36.76 -38.15 -23.18
CA ALA A 1039 -37.87 -38.81 -23.89
C ALA A 1039 -38.62 -39.88 -23.06
N PRO A 1040 -39.97 -39.84 -22.95
CA PRO A 1040 -40.87 -40.18 -24.07
C PRO A 1040 -42.12 -39.28 -24.25
N VAL A 1041 -42.18 -38.09 -23.64
CA VAL A 1041 -43.36 -37.18 -23.68
C VAL A 1041 -43.37 -36.25 -24.93
N ILE A 1042 -42.59 -36.59 -25.96
CA ILE A 1042 -42.13 -35.69 -27.03
C ILE A 1042 -43.25 -35.18 -27.95
N SER A 1043 -44.29 -35.96 -28.25
CA SER A 1043 -45.29 -35.53 -29.25
C SER A 1043 -46.22 -34.44 -28.72
N ASP A 1044 -46.70 -34.59 -27.50
CA ASP A 1044 -47.82 -33.79 -26.99
C ASP A 1044 -47.34 -32.40 -26.52
N PHE A 1045 -46.13 -32.33 -25.95
CA PHE A 1045 -45.51 -31.07 -25.54
C PHE A 1045 -45.09 -30.21 -26.74
N LEU A 1046 -44.47 -30.81 -27.76
CA LEU A 1046 -44.07 -30.08 -28.97
C LEU A 1046 -45.28 -29.65 -29.82
N ASN A 1047 -46.39 -30.39 -29.78
CA ASN A 1047 -47.65 -29.97 -30.42
C ASN A 1047 -48.35 -28.85 -29.63
N PHE A 1048 -48.32 -28.88 -28.29
CA PHE A 1048 -48.81 -27.78 -27.45
C PHE A 1048 -48.08 -26.46 -27.72
N LEU A 1049 -46.75 -26.49 -27.88
CA LEU A 1049 -45.96 -25.30 -28.21
C LEU A 1049 -46.20 -24.76 -29.62
N LYS A 1050 -46.65 -25.61 -30.56
CA LYS A 1050 -46.96 -25.20 -31.94
C LYS A 1050 -48.34 -24.57 -32.10
N ASP A 1051 -49.35 -25.07 -31.38
CA ASP A 1051 -50.72 -24.54 -31.43
C ASP A 1051 -51.46 -24.76 -30.09
N PRO A 1052 -51.37 -23.79 -29.14
CA PRO A 1052 -51.98 -23.90 -27.81
C PRO A 1052 -53.52 -24.00 -27.85
N GLU A 1053 -54.16 -23.47 -28.90
CA GLU A 1053 -55.62 -23.46 -29.05
C GLU A 1053 -56.17 -24.80 -29.62
N GLU A 1054 -55.45 -25.47 -30.53
CA GLU A 1054 -55.83 -26.81 -31.01
C GLU A 1054 -55.47 -27.94 -30.04
N SER A 1055 -54.34 -27.83 -29.35
CA SER A 1055 -53.85 -28.88 -28.42
C SER A 1055 -54.73 -29.09 -27.19
N LEU A 1056 -55.45 -28.07 -26.71
CA LEU A 1056 -56.47 -28.22 -25.65
C LEU A 1056 -57.67 -29.09 -26.07
N ARG A 1057 -57.95 -29.22 -27.38
CA ARG A 1057 -58.98 -30.15 -27.90
C ARG A 1057 -58.45 -31.59 -28.01
N GLU A 1058 -57.15 -31.80 -28.23
CA GLU A 1058 -56.53 -33.13 -28.24
C GLU A 1058 -56.19 -33.63 -26.83
N PHE A 1059 -55.82 -32.74 -25.91
CA PHE A 1059 -55.57 -33.09 -24.50
C PHE A 1059 -56.85 -33.56 -23.78
N ALA A 1060 -58.02 -33.09 -24.23
CA ALA A 1060 -59.32 -33.59 -23.77
C ALA A 1060 -59.57 -35.07 -24.19
N CYS A 1061 -58.87 -35.60 -25.19
CA CYS A 1061 -58.93 -37.03 -25.54
C CYS A 1061 -58.02 -37.91 -24.67
N ALA A 1062 -57.03 -37.33 -23.97
CA ALA A 1062 -56.09 -38.09 -23.13
C ALA A 1062 -56.59 -38.36 -21.69
N LEU A 1063 -57.67 -37.70 -21.26
CA LEU A 1063 -58.18 -37.79 -19.87
C LEU A 1063 -59.45 -38.63 -19.67
N ASP A 1064 -59.98 -39.30 -20.69
CA ASP A 1064 -61.19 -40.14 -20.52
C ASP A 1064 -60.86 -41.62 -20.30
N PHE A 1065 -60.62 -41.97 -19.04
CA PHE A 1065 -60.62 -43.36 -18.55
C PHE A 1065 -62.05 -43.92 -18.58
N LEU A 1066 -62.59 -44.38 -19.72
CA LEU A 1066 -63.68 -45.40 -19.82
C LEU A 1066 -64.06 -45.73 -21.28
N ASN A 1067 -63.71 -46.96 -21.73
CA ASN A 1067 -64.24 -47.75 -22.84
C ASN A 1067 -65.18 -47.09 -23.89
N VAL A 1068 -64.73 -47.04 -25.17
CA VAL A 1068 -65.34 -47.63 -26.41
C VAL A 1068 -64.83 -46.92 -27.68
N LEU A 1069 -64.44 -47.73 -28.70
CA LEU A 1069 -64.17 -47.44 -30.13
C LEU A 1069 -62.77 -46.93 -30.57
N ASP A 1070 -61.96 -47.92 -30.95
CA ASP A 1070 -61.09 -48.06 -32.13
C ASP A 1070 -61.21 -46.97 -33.22
N PHE A 1071 -60.37 -45.91 -33.17
CA PHE A 1071 -59.89 -45.15 -34.35
C PHE A 1071 -58.80 -44.12 -33.97
N CYS A 1072 -57.54 -44.54 -33.86
CA CYS A 1072 -56.36 -43.67 -33.95
C CYS A 1072 -55.17 -44.52 -34.41
N ASP A 1073 -54.97 -44.60 -35.72
CA ASP A 1073 -53.76 -45.16 -36.34
C ASP A 1073 -53.03 -43.98 -37.00
N SER A 1074 -51.94 -43.53 -36.40
CA SER A 1074 -50.96 -42.68 -37.08
C SER A 1074 -49.56 -42.99 -36.59
N THR A 1075 -48.80 -43.53 -37.53
CA THR A 1075 -47.35 -43.65 -37.62
C THR A 1075 -46.56 -42.64 -36.77
N THR A 1076 -45.81 -43.13 -35.80
CA THR A 1076 -44.75 -42.39 -35.12
C THR A 1076 -43.56 -42.22 -36.07
N GLU A 1077 -43.52 -41.11 -36.82
CA GLU A 1077 -42.24 -40.57 -37.28
C GLU A 1077 -41.48 -40.06 -36.06
N SER A 1078 -40.18 -40.38 -35.99
CA SER A 1078 -39.28 -39.86 -34.97
C SER A 1078 -39.20 -38.34 -35.09
N VAL A 1079 -39.88 -37.63 -34.21
CA VAL A 1079 -39.70 -36.18 -34.04
C VAL A 1079 -38.31 -35.97 -33.43
N PRO A 1080 -37.42 -35.18 -34.06
CA PRO A 1080 -36.13 -34.86 -33.45
C PRO A 1080 -36.35 -34.08 -32.15
N ALA A 1081 -35.51 -34.31 -31.15
CA ALA A 1081 -35.46 -33.51 -29.93
C ALA A 1081 -35.37 -32.03 -30.34
N GLY A 1082 -36.27 -31.20 -29.83
CA GLY A 1082 -36.31 -29.78 -30.16
C GLY A 1082 -35.80 -28.96 -28.99
N ASP A 1083 -34.53 -28.57 -29.04
CA ASP A 1083 -33.95 -27.65 -28.08
C ASP A 1083 -34.55 -26.26 -28.30
N ILE A 1084 -34.94 -25.57 -27.22
CA ILE A 1084 -35.30 -24.15 -27.29
C ILE A 1084 -34.00 -23.35 -27.21
N GLU A 1085 -33.79 -22.42 -28.14
CA GLU A 1085 -32.68 -21.47 -28.18
C GLU A 1085 -33.18 -20.06 -27.87
N ILE A 1086 -32.70 -19.48 -26.77
CA ILE A 1086 -32.97 -18.08 -26.38
C ILE A 1086 -31.73 -17.23 -26.72
N PRO A 1087 -31.79 -16.26 -27.63
CA PRO A 1087 -30.61 -15.49 -28.04
C PRO A 1087 -30.43 -14.22 -27.17
N LEU A 1088 -29.89 -14.40 -25.96
CA LEU A 1088 -29.57 -13.28 -25.06
C LEU A 1088 -28.22 -12.64 -25.44
N PHE A 1089 -28.09 -11.33 -25.23
CA PHE A 1089 -26.83 -10.61 -25.36
C PHE A 1089 -26.75 -9.42 -24.40
N ILE A 1090 -25.53 -8.93 -24.16
CA ILE A 1090 -25.25 -7.69 -23.44
C ILE A 1090 -24.95 -6.59 -24.46
N PRO A 1091 -25.65 -5.44 -24.44
CA PRO A 1091 -25.42 -4.35 -25.37
C PRO A 1091 -24.09 -3.62 -25.10
N GLU A 1092 -23.62 -2.84 -26.07
CA GLU A 1092 -22.53 -1.87 -25.87
C GLU A 1092 -22.83 -0.96 -24.67
N ASN A 1093 -21.85 -0.74 -23.81
CA ASN A 1093 -21.99 -0.04 -22.52
C ASN A 1093 -23.04 -0.67 -21.57
N GLY A 1094 -23.49 -1.89 -21.86
CA GLY A 1094 -24.50 -2.63 -21.11
C GLY A 1094 -23.98 -3.26 -19.82
N VAL A 1095 -22.67 -3.33 -19.61
CA VAL A 1095 -22.05 -3.64 -18.32
C VAL A 1095 -21.39 -2.39 -17.79
N TYR A 1096 -21.59 -2.11 -16.51
CA TYR A 1096 -20.89 -1.05 -15.80
C TYR A 1096 -20.33 -1.60 -14.49
N LEU A 1097 -19.02 -1.80 -14.47
CA LEU A 1097 -18.26 -2.19 -13.29
C LEU A 1097 -17.70 -0.92 -12.63
N ASN A 1098 -17.71 -0.88 -11.32
CA ASN A 1098 -17.26 0.28 -10.57
C ASN A 1098 -16.61 -0.14 -9.25
N PHE A 1099 -15.29 0.08 -9.20
CA PHE A 1099 -14.44 -0.34 -8.10
C PHE A 1099 -13.89 0.85 -7.33
N ILE A 1100 -13.53 0.62 -6.08
CA ILE A 1100 -12.76 1.54 -5.25
C ILE A 1100 -11.58 0.82 -4.58
N SER A 1101 -10.46 1.51 -4.44
CA SER A 1101 -9.35 1.03 -3.62
C SER A 1101 -9.68 1.10 -2.13
N ASN A 1102 -8.96 0.32 -1.34
CA ASN A 1102 -9.00 0.43 0.12
C ASN A 1102 -8.53 1.82 0.60
N PRO A 1103 -8.94 2.25 1.81
CA PRO A 1103 -8.38 3.41 2.49
C PRO A 1103 -6.85 3.31 2.67
N VAL A 1104 -6.15 4.44 2.58
CA VAL A 1104 -4.67 4.52 2.63
C VAL A 1104 -4.09 4.33 4.04
N LYS A 1105 -4.82 4.73 5.09
CA LYS A 1105 -4.40 4.67 6.51
C LYS A 1105 -5.36 3.80 7.33
N ASP A 1106 -5.50 2.55 6.91
CA ASP A 1106 -6.41 1.59 7.52
C ASP A 1106 -5.72 0.82 8.66
N LEU A 1107 -6.32 0.82 9.86
CA LEU A 1107 -5.83 0.05 11.01
C LEU A 1107 -6.65 -1.23 11.20
N PRO A 1108 -6.02 -2.33 11.61
CA PRO A 1108 -6.73 -3.51 12.10
C PRO A 1108 -7.66 -3.20 13.27
N ALA A 1109 -8.82 -3.85 13.31
CA ALA A 1109 -9.71 -3.81 14.48
C ALA A 1109 -9.23 -4.76 15.59
N GLN A 1110 -8.57 -5.86 15.22
CA GLN A 1110 -7.99 -6.81 16.17
C GLN A 1110 -6.69 -7.42 15.62
N TYR A 1111 -5.74 -7.66 16.53
CA TYR A 1111 -4.52 -8.44 16.29
C TYR A 1111 -4.60 -9.75 17.08
N GLU A 1112 -4.41 -10.89 16.41
CA GLU A 1112 -4.43 -12.20 17.03
C GLU A 1112 -3.16 -12.99 16.66
N GLN A 1113 -2.49 -13.55 17.66
CA GLN A 1113 -1.29 -14.37 17.46
C GLN A 1113 -1.70 -15.83 17.31
N GLN A 1114 -1.39 -16.43 16.15
CA GLN A 1114 -1.51 -17.86 15.92
C GLN A 1114 -0.18 -18.54 16.25
N THR A 1115 -0.15 -19.31 17.33
CA THR A 1115 1.05 -20.05 17.74
C THR A 1115 0.98 -21.49 17.22
N ALA A 1116 2.07 -21.97 16.62
CA ALA A 1116 2.24 -23.40 16.39
C ALA A 1116 2.19 -24.14 17.74
N GLN A 1117 1.25 -25.09 17.86
CA GLN A 1117 1.06 -25.88 19.09
C GLN A 1117 2.16 -26.93 19.30
#